data_AF-A0ABD2URL8-F1
#
_entry.id   AF-A0ABD2URL8-F1
#
_cell.length_a   1.000
_cell.length_b   1.000
_cell.length_c   1.000
_cell.angle_alpha   90.00
_cell.angle_beta   90.00
_cell.angle_gamma   90.00
#
_symmetry.space_group_name_H-M   'P 1'
#
loop_
_entity.id
_entity.type
_entity.pdbx_description
1 polymer ?
#
loop_
_entity_poly.entity_id
_entity_poly.type
_entity_poly.pdbx_seq_one_letter_code
_entity_poly.pdbx_strand_id
1 'polypeptide(L)'
;MLIAALATLLLIIYNCSDQIITVRERRLARSREAAAKVVKEKIQARARWKTAKEAAKKHAVELQGQFSRKFSRKRNITVSDKVTVLNEEYTDTDGNSYPSHEHSTSLVSKKSQSASEVEEIGSSPLMKMINEIEEQTFDSSESFSLEIKERNLKTKKAKGKAIHTHSQIFKYAYAQLEREKAQQQQNNNLTFSGVISMATNTDYKKRLVIEIGFTDLTVTLKGKKKHLLRSVNGKIMPGRITSVMGPSGAGKTTLLSALAGKTVGCTISGSILINGKSEPIRSYRKIVGFVPQDDIVHGNLTVEENLWFSARCRLSADLQKQDKVLIVERVIDFLGLQSVRGSLVGTVEKRGISGGQRKRVNVGLELVMEPSLLFLDEPTSGLDSSSSQLLLRALRREALEGVNICMVVHQPSYTLFNMFDDLILLAKGGLVVYHGPVKKVEDYFAGLGIEVPERVNPPDYFIDILEGLVKPSISSNVNYKELPVLWMLHNGYSVPPEMQRSAAALASSPVELNIDTQAIFDHVTEENSFAGEMWQDMKTNVERQRDIILHNFMRSKDLSHRRTPNVLLQYKYFIGRLSKQRLREAKMQAIDYLILLVAGACLGSLTKVRDESFGAPGYTHTIIAVSLLCKIAALRTFGLDKLQYWRESASGISSIAHFVAKDTIDHFNTVIKPAVYLSMFYFFCNPRSSFADNYVVLLCLVYCVTGMGYTFAIFLAPGPSQLCSVLVPVVLTLVASRTDGGKFLKILADLCYPKWALEAFVIANAERYYGVWLITRCGALMSWGYSLHDWSLCLCILLLIGLGSRIIAFFGMLSFQRK
;
A
#
# COMPACT_ATOMS: atom_id res chain seq x y z
N MET A 1 46.57 -14.42 8.37
CA MET A 1 45.69 -13.96 9.48
C MET A 1 44.53 -13.09 8.98
N LEU A 2 44.77 -11.94 8.34
CA LEU A 2 43.71 -11.01 7.93
C LEU A 2 42.75 -11.57 6.85
N ILE A 3 43.26 -12.35 5.89
CA ILE A 3 42.45 -13.02 4.85
C ILE A 3 41.58 -14.13 5.45
N ALA A 4 42.14 -14.92 6.38
CA ALA A 4 41.38 -15.93 7.12
C ALA A 4 40.32 -15.27 8.02
N ALA A 5 40.61 -14.11 8.62
CA ALA A 5 39.66 -13.32 9.40
C ALA A 5 38.53 -12.74 8.52
N LEU A 6 38.84 -12.24 7.31
CA LEU A 6 37.83 -11.73 6.37
C LEU A 6 36.97 -12.84 5.76
N ALA A 7 37.56 -13.99 5.43
CA ALA A 7 36.84 -15.16 4.94
C ALA A 7 35.94 -15.78 6.01
N THR A 8 36.42 -15.87 7.27
CA THR A 8 35.59 -16.30 8.41
C THR A 8 34.52 -15.27 8.73
N LEU A 9 34.77 -13.96 8.63
CA LEU A 9 33.76 -12.92 8.79
C LEU A 9 32.67 -13.03 7.73
N LEU A 10 33.02 -13.30 6.47
CA LEU A 10 32.05 -13.52 5.38
C LEU A 10 31.20 -14.79 5.60
N LEU A 11 31.83 -15.88 6.06
CA LEU A 11 31.12 -17.11 6.42
C LEU A 11 30.23 -16.94 7.65
N ILE A 12 30.68 -16.17 8.65
CA ILE A 12 29.89 -15.81 9.84
C ILE A 12 28.70 -14.93 9.42
N ILE A 13 28.89 -13.93 8.56
CA ILE A 13 27.79 -13.11 8.05
C ILE A 13 26.76 -13.97 7.32
N TYR A 14 27.22 -14.91 6.49
CA TYR A 14 26.35 -15.83 5.75
C TYR A 14 25.57 -16.76 6.68
N ASN A 15 26.25 -17.47 7.59
CA ASN A 15 25.60 -18.43 8.50
C ASN A 15 24.76 -17.75 9.61
N CYS A 16 25.21 -16.61 10.14
CA CYS A 16 24.44 -15.85 11.12
C CYS A 16 23.20 -15.20 10.51
N SER A 17 23.19 -14.88 9.21
CA SER A 17 22.02 -14.30 8.55
C SER A 17 20.79 -15.21 8.69
N ASP A 18 20.92 -16.49 8.35
CA ASP A 18 19.82 -17.45 8.41
C ASP A 18 19.39 -17.75 9.87
N GLN A 19 20.35 -17.84 10.80
CA GLN A 19 20.04 -17.99 12.22
C GLN A 19 19.31 -16.77 12.81
N ILE A 20 19.69 -15.55 12.42
CA ILE A 20 19.03 -14.32 12.88
C ILE A 20 17.59 -14.23 12.35
N ILE A 21 17.37 -14.64 11.10
CA ILE A 21 16.04 -14.65 10.49
C ILE A 21 15.13 -15.64 11.23
N THR A 22 15.57 -16.88 11.43
CA THR A 22 14.79 -17.94 12.10
C THR A 22 14.48 -17.62 13.57
N VAL A 23 15.44 -17.05 14.33
CA VAL A 23 15.21 -16.63 15.72
C VAL A 23 14.16 -15.51 15.78
N ARG A 24 14.14 -14.59 14.82
CA ARG A 24 13.16 -13.51 14.77
C ARG A 24 11.76 -14.00 14.38
N GLU A 25 11.65 -14.96 13.46
CA GLU A 25 10.37 -15.59 13.12
C GLU A 25 9.73 -16.26 14.34
N ARG A 26 10.53 -16.97 15.15
CA ARG A 26 10.06 -17.52 16.44
C ARG A 26 9.56 -16.45 17.41
N ARG A 27 10.23 -15.29 17.48
CA ARG A 27 9.77 -14.16 18.31
C ARG A 27 8.46 -13.55 17.81
N LEU A 28 8.27 -13.46 16.49
CA LEU A 28 7.03 -12.99 15.89
C LEU A 28 5.88 -13.94 16.21
N ALA A 29 6.06 -15.25 16.05
CA ALA A 29 5.08 -16.26 16.43
C ALA A 29 4.64 -16.14 17.90
N ARG A 30 5.60 -16.07 18.84
CA ARG A 30 5.30 -15.84 20.27
C ARG A 30 4.53 -14.53 20.52
N SER A 31 4.85 -13.46 19.78
CA SER A 31 4.15 -12.19 19.93
C SER A 31 2.70 -12.24 19.43
N ARG A 32 2.41 -13.11 18.45
CA ARG A 32 1.05 -13.36 17.94
C ARG A 32 0.22 -14.14 18.96
N GLU A 33 0.79 -15.22 19.50
CA GLU A 33 0.15 -16.00 20.56
C GLU A 33 -0.17 -15.13 21.78
N ALA A 34 0.76 -14.27 22.18
CA ALA A 34 0.53 -13.31 23.26
C ALA A 34 -0.61 -12.32 22.94
N ALA A 35 -0.67 -11.81 21.70
CA ALA A 35 -1.75 -10.91 21.30
C ALA A 35 -3.11 -11.60 21.31
N ALA A 36 -3.22 -12.83 20.78
CA ALA A 36 -4.46 -13.60 20.86
C ALA A 36 -4.87 -13.93 22.29
N LYS A 37 -3.92 -14.28 23.17
CA LYS A 37 -4.20 -14.58 24.57
C LYS A 37 -4.83 -13.38 25.27
N VAL A 38 -4.24 -12.19 25.11
CA VAL A 38 -4.77 -10.97 25.73
C VAL A 38 -6.13 -10.58 25.17
N VAL A 39 -6.36 -10.80 23.88
CA VAL A 39 -7.66 -10.55 23.26
C VAL A 39 -8.71 -11.52 23.77
N LYS A 40 -8.37 -12.81 23.89
CA LYS A 40 -9.23 -13.82 24.50
C LYS A 40 -9.59 -13.46 25.94
N GLU A 41 -8.62 -13.02 26.74
CA GLU A 41 -8.83 -12.54 28.12
C GLU A 41 -9.75 -11.31 28.15
N LYS A 42 -9.53 -10.31 27.27
CA LYS A 42 -10.41 -9.13 27.15
C LYS A 42 -11.84 -9.51 26.76
N ILE A 43 -12.01 -10.40 25.79
CA ILE A 43 -13.34 -10.88 25.35
C ILE A 43 -14.03 -11.62 26.50
N GLN A 44 -13.33 -12.53 27.19
CA GLN A 44 -13.89 -13.26 28.33
C GLN A 44 -14.28 -12.32 29.48
N ALA A 45 -13.45 -11.34 29.81
CA ALA A 45 -13.77 -10.33 30.81
C ALA A 45 -15.02 -9.52 30.43
N ARG A 46 -15.15 -9.11 29.16
CA ARG A 46 -16.33 -8.40 28.66
C ARG A 46 -17.58 -9.27 28.61
N ALA A 47 -17.47 -10.54 28.23
CA ALA A 47 -18.59 -11.47 28.24
C ALA A 47 -19.11 -11.65 29.69
N ARG A 48 -18.20 -11.83 30.65
CA ARG A 48 -18.53 -11.87 32.09
C ARG A 48 -19.18 -10.56 32.56
N TRP A 49 -18.70 -9.42 32.09
CA TRP A 49 -19.30 -8.13 32.39
C TRP A 49 -20.71 -7.99 31.81
N LYS A 50 -20.94 -8.40 30.56
CA LYS A 50 -22.27 -8.38 29.92
C LYS A 50 -23.25 -9.29 30.66
N THR A 51 -22.86 -10.52 30.98
CA THR A 51 -23.71 -11.44 31.74
C THR A 51 -23.99 -10.92 33.15
N ALA A 52 -23.00 -10.33 33.83
CA ALA A 52 -23.20 -9.68 35.12
C ALA A 52 -24.15 -8.47 35.02
N LYS A 53 -24.02 -7.64 33.97
CA LYS A 53 -24.90 -6.50 33.71
C LYS A 53 -26.33 -6.94 33.42
N GLU A 54 -26.53 -7.98 32.62
CA GLU A 54 -27.86 -8.55 32.34
C GLU A 54 -28.47 -9.21 33.58
N ALA A 55 -27.67 -9.92 34.38
CA ALA A 55 -28.12 -10.48 35.66
C ALA A 55 -28.52 -9.37 36.64
N ALA A 56 -27.74 -8.28 36.74
CA ALA A 56 -28.07 -7.13 37.55
C ALA A 56 -29.35 -6.42 37.04
N LYS A 57 -29.53 -6.29 35.72
CA LYS A 57 -30.75 -5.72 35.12
C LYS A 57 -31.97 -6.60 35.40
N LYS A 58 -31.84 -7.92 35.30
CA LYS A 58 -32.90 -8.89 35.67
C LYS A 58 -33.24 -8.79 37.14
N HIS A 59 -32.24 -8.74 38.01
CA HIS A 59 -32.43 -8.61 39.46
C HIS A 59 -33.05 -7.26 39.85
N ALA A 60 -32.71 -6.17 39.14
CA ALA A 60 -33.35 -4.87 39.33
C ALA A 60 -34.83 -4.88 38.91
N VAL A 61 -35.16 -5.52 37.78
CA VAL A 61 -36.54 -5.68 37.30
C VAL A 61 -37.34 -6.60 38.23
N GLU A 62 -36.73 -7.66 38.76
CA GLU A 62 -37.34 -8.58 39.72
C GLU A 62 -37.58 -7.92 41.09
N LEU A 63 -36.62 -7.12 41.58
CA LEU A 63 -36.81 -6.30 42.78
C LEU A 63 -37.93 -5.27 42.56
N GLN A 64 -37.99 -4.60 41.40
CA GLN A 64 -39.09 -3.69 41.07
C GLN A 64 -40.45 -4.42 41.02
N GLY A 65 -40.46 -5.68 40.56
CA GLY A 65 -41.61 -6.60 40.63
C GLY A 65 -41.99 -7.05 42.05
N GLN A 66 -41.01 -7.25 42.93
CA GLN A 66 -41.25 -7.62 44.34
C GLN A 66 -41.68 -6.43 45.20
N PHE A 67 -41.13 -5.23 44.97
CA PHE A 67 -41.54 -4.00 45.65
C PHE A 67 -42.95 -3.56 45.21
N SER A 68 -43.32 -3.73 43.93
CA SER A 68 -44.70 -3.50 43.46
C SER A 68 -45.71 -4.52 44.01
N ARG A 69 -45.29 -5.76 44.34
CA ARG A 69 -46.16 -6.76 45.00
C ARG A 69 -46.31 -6.56 46.51
N LYS A 70 -45.30 -6.05 47.22
CA LYS A 70 -45.37 -5.78 48.67
C LYS A 70 -45.95 -4.41 49.04
N PHE A 71 -46.03 -3.47 48.10
CA PHE A 71 -46.75 -2.21 48.26
C PHE A 71 -48.03 -2.15 47.41
N SER A 72 -48.91 -3.14 47.58
CA SER A 72 -50.33 -3.01 47.22
C SER A 72 -51.13 -2.72 48.48
N ARG A 73 -51.05 -1.48 48.96
CA ARG A 73 -52.05 -0.91 49.87
C ARG A 73 -52.49 0.43 49.32
N LYS A 74 -53.69 0.41 48.73
CA LYS A 74 -54.58 1.49 48.33
C LYS A 74 -54.16 2.87 48.90
N ARG A 75 -53.69 3.77 48.04
CA ARG A 75 -53.90 5.21 48.21
C ARG A 75 -53.80 5.92 46.87
N ASN A 76 -54.94 6.41 46.39
CA ASN A 76 -55.02 7.43 45.36
C ASN A 76 -54.32 8.68 45.89
N ILE A 77 -53.40 9.27 45.11
CA ILE A 77 -53.11 10.72 45.06
C ILE A 77 -52.33 11.01 43.76
N THR A 78 -52.71 12.13 43.18
CA THR A 78 -52.31 12.82 41.96
C THR A 78 -50.83 13.25 41.90
N VAL A 79 -50.24 13.13 40.70
CA VAL A 79 -49.30 14.04 39.99
C VAL A 79 -48.01 14.54 40.69
N SER A 80 -46.91 14.27 39.96
CA SER A 80 -45.63 14.97 39.79
C SER A 80 -44.55 15.06 40.88
N ASP A 81 -43.33 14.95 40.35
CA ASP A 81 -42.04 15.50 40.76
C ASP A 81 -41.05 14.71 41.65
N LYS A 82 -39.91 14.46 40.98
CA LYS A 82 -38.50 14.54 41.42
C LYS A 82 -37.98 13.55 42.46
N VAL A 83 -37.16 12.61 41.98
CA VAL A 83 -35.88 12.26 42.63
C VAL A 83 -34.76 12.21 41.60
N THR A 84 -33.89 13.20 41.73
CA THR A 84 -32.53 13.33 41.19
C THR A 84 -31.63 12.20 41.70
N VAL A 85 -30.96 11.48 40.80
CA VAL A 85 -29.68 10.83 41.10
C VAL A 85 -28.66 11.26 40.05
N LEU A 86 -27.57 11.78 40.59
CA LEU A 86 -26.42 12.45 40.00
C LEU A 86 -25.73 11.62 38.93
N ASN A 87 -25.61 12.18 37.73
CA ASN A 87 -24.47 11.94 36.86
C ASN A 87 -23.69 13.26 36.77
N GLU A 88 -22.58 13.33 37.48
CA GLU A 88 -21.50 14.24 37.16
C GLU A 88 -20.82 13.75 35.89
N GLU A 89 -21.09 14.41 34.76
CA GLU A 89 -20.10 14.56 33.70
C GLU A 89 -19.91 16.05 33.45
N TYR A 90 -18.64 16.45 33.48
CA TYR A 90 -18.17 17.82 33.29
C TYR A 90 -18.59 18.38 31.94
N THR A 91 -18.80 19.70 31.97
CA THR A 91 -19.21 20.64 30.91
C THR A 91 -18.18 20.79 29.79
N ASP A 92 -18.68 21.19 28.62
CA ASP A 92 -18.46 22.52 27.99
C ASP A 92 -19.41 22.65 26.77
N THR A 93 -20.52 23.42 26.86
CA THR A 93 -20.73 24.82 26.35
C THR A 93 -20.45 24.97 24.84
N ASP A 94 -21.32 25.41 23.93
CA ASP A 94 -22.51 26.30 23.87
C ASP A 94 -23.37 25.85 22.65
N GLY A 95 -24.63 26.20 22.36
CA GLY A 95 -25.61 27.18 22.83
C GLY A 95 -26.68 27.34 21.71
N ASN A 96 -27.93 27.57 22.13
CA ASN A 96 -29.09 28.09 21.38
C ASN A 96 -30.09 27.18 20.62
N SER A 97 -31.24 27.04 21.28
CA SER A 97 -32.62 27.40 20.85
C SER A 97 -33.41 26.48 19.90
N TYR A 98 -34.28 25.70 20.54
CA TYR A 98 -35.65 25.28 20.17
C TYR A 98 -36.55 26.46 19.68
N PRO A 99 -37.75 26.24 19.05
CA PRO A 99 -38.72 25.24 19.49
C PRO A 99 -39.56 24.43 18.49
N SER A 100 -40.11 23.39 19.11
CA SER A 100 -41.12 22.41 18.75
C SER A 100 -42.49 22.97 18.37
N HIS A 101 -43.28 22.16 17.64
CA HIS A 101 -44.72 22.05 17.84
C HIS A 101 -45.17 20.59 17.84
N GLU A 102 -45.92 20.24 18.88
CA GLU A 102 -46.69 19.02 19.08
C GLU A 102 -47.97 19.04 18.21
N HIS A 103 -48.55 17.87 17.92
CA HIS A 103 -49.95 17.59 18.27
C HIS A 103 -50.32 16.09 18.19
N SER A 104 -51.27 15.79 19.06
CA SER A 104 -51.81 14.54 19.61
C SER A 104 -52.84 13.75 18.76
N THR A 105 -52.74 12.41 18.84
CA THR A 105 -53.77 11.36 19.07
C THR A 105 -55.04 11.21 18.20
N SER A 106 -55.28 9.97 17.71
CA SER A 106 -56.57 9.24 17.85
C SER A 106 -56.43 7.73 17.53
N LEU A 107 -57.15 6.88 18.28
CA LEU A 107 -57.16 5.41 18.27
C LEU A 107 -58.30 4.79 17.40
N VAL A 108 -58.07 3.52 17.01
CA VAL A 108 -59.02 2.38 16.80
C VAL A 108 -59.15 1.78 15.37
N SER A 109 -58.52 0.58 15.20
CA SER A 109 -58.88 -0.66 14.44
C SER A 109 -59.21 -0.60 12.93
N LYS A 110 -58.85 -1.51 12.01
CA LYS A 110 -58.47 -2.94 12.06
C LYS A 110 -57.86 -3.38 10.68
N LYS A 111 -56.76 -4.15 10.72
CA LYS A 111 -56.24 -5.22 9.79
C LYS A 111 -56.24 -5.08 8.25
N SER A 112 -55.02 -5.09 7.68
CA SER A 112 -54.49 -6.09 6.69
C SER A 112 -52.96 -5.87 6.49
N GLN A 113 -52.10 -6.64 7.19
CA GLN A 113 -51.23 -7.70 6.66
C GLN A 113 -50.34 -7.37 5.43
N SER A 114 -49.07 -7.02 5.70
CA SER A 114 -47.90 -7.60 5.01
C SER A 114 -46.68 -7.53 5.94
N ALA A 115 -45.94 -8.64 6.00
CA ALA A 115 -45.01 -8.97 7.07
C ALA A 115 -43.57 -8.51 6.80
N SER A 116 -42.89 -7.96 7.82
CA SER A 116 -41.45 -8.12 8.06
C SER A 116 -41.10 -7.63 9.46
N GLU A 117 -41.20 -8.53 10.46
CA GLU A 117 -40.72 -8.26 11.82
C GLU A 117 -39.36 -8.94 12.05
N VAL A 118 -38.47 -8.12 12.62
CA VAL A 118 -37.16 -8.44 13.17
C VAL A 118 -37.40 -9.04 14.56
N GLU A 119 -36.99 -10.29 14.78
CA GLU A 119 -37.03 -10.93 16.10
C GLU A 119 -35.82 -10.50 16.96
N GLU A 120 -36.12 -9.84 18.09
CA GLU A 120 -35.22 -9.72 19.23
C GLU A 120 -35.12 -11.05 20.00
N ILE A 121 -33.90 -11.41 20.38
CA ILE A 121 -33.55 -12.67 21.05
C ILE A 121 -34.01 -12.63 22.51
N GLY A 122 -35.28 -12.96 22.74
CA GLY A 122 -35.79 -13.52 23.99
C GLY A 122 -35.49 -15.03 24.04
N SER A 123 -35.31 -15.57 25.25
CA SER A 123 -35.04 -16.99 25.52
C SER A 123 -35.83 -17.93 24.60
N SER A 124 -35.11 -18.67 23.76
CA SER A 124 -35.70 -19.46 22.70
C SER A 124 -36.70 -20.51 23.23
N PRO A 125 -37.81 -20.77 22.50
CA PRO A 125 -38.72 -21.88 22.77
C PRO A 125 -38.01 -23.25 22.86
N LEU A 126 -36.82 -23.33 22.27
CA LEU A 126 -35.92 -24.49 22.26
C LEU A 126 -35.35 -24.85 23.63
N MET A 127 -35.07 -23.90 24.51
CA MET A 127 -34.53 -24.21 25.85
C MET A 127 -35.60 -24.89 26.74
N LYS A 128 -36.87 -24.52 26.54
CA LYS A 128 -38.02 -25.18 27.20
C LYS A 128 -38.25 -26.59 26.66
N MET A 129 -38.08 -26.77 25.35
CA MET A 129 -38.23 -28.07 24.70
C MET A 129 -37.11 -29.05 25.09
N ILE A 130 -35.90 -28.56 25.35
CA ILE A 130 -34.77 -29.37 25.85
C ILE A 130 -35.01 -29.80 27.30
N ASN A 131 -35.49 -28.89 28.16
CA ASN A 131 -35.81 -29.22 29.55
C ASN A 131 -37.00 -30.21 29.67
N GLU A 132 -38.02 -30.09 28.81
CA GLU A 132 -39.14 -31.05 28.77
C GLU A 132 -38.72 -32.46 28.33
N ILE A 133 -37.66 -32.58 27.51
CA ILE A 133 -37.11 -33.88 27.08
C ILE A 133 -36.21 -34.49 28.17
N GLU A 134 -35.49 -33.66 28.94
CA GLU A 134 -34.71 -34.11 30.10
C GLU A 134 -35.60 -34.57 31.26
N GLU A 135 -36.75 -33.94 31.50
CA GLU A 135 -37.71 -34.39 32.53
C GLU A 135 -38.38 -35.74 32.19
N GLN A 136 -38.61 -36.03 30.91
CA GLN A 136 -39.25 -37.30 30.49
C GLN A 136 -38.29 -38.51 30.45
N THR A 137 -36.99 -38.29 30.59
CA THR A 137 -35.98 -39.38 30.54
C THR A 137 -35.43 -39.77 31.92
N PHE A 138 -35.87 -39.12 33.00
CA PHE A 138 -35.32 -39.32 34.34
C PHE A 138 -36.05 -40.38 35.20
N ASP A 139 -37.17 -40.94 34.76
CA ASP A 139 -37.99 -41.86 35.58
C ASP A 139 -37.58 -43.34 35.53
N SER A 140 -36.42 -43.69 34.96
CA SER A 140 -35.94 -45.09 35.04
C SER A 140 -34.42 -45.22 35.04
N SER A 141 -33.78 -44.94 36.18
CA SER A 141 -32.53 -45.62 36.56
C SER A 141 -32.23 -45.45 38.04
N GLU A 142 -32.44 -46.51 38.82
CA GLU A 142 -31.73 -46.70 40.08
C GLU A 142 -30.22 -46.74 39.83
N SER A 143 -29.52 -46.06 40.74
CA SER A 143 -28.08 -46.02 40.99
C SER A 143 -27.30 -47.29 40.61
N PHE A 144 -26.14 -47.14 39.95
CA PHE A 144 -24.92 -47.80 40.40
C PHE A 144 -23.67 -47.17 39.76
N SER A 145 -22.85 -46.53 40.59
CA SER A 145 -21.43 -46.23 40.36
C SER A 145 -20.60 -47.50 40.38
N LEU A 146 -19.58 -47.66 39.52
CA LEU A 146 -18.32 -48.31 39.92
C LEU A 146 -17.18 -48.15 38.89
N GLU A 147 -16.01 -48.06 39.48
CA GLU A 147 -14.68 -47.83 38.92
C GLU A 147 -14.17 -48.97 38.02
N ILE A 148 -13.21 -48.58 37.18
CA ILE A 148 -12.48 -49.43 36.24
C ILE A 148 -11.58 -50.42 37.01
N LYS A 149 -11.82 -51.72 36.83
CA LYS A 149 -10.81 -52.76 37.09
C LYS A 149 -10.89 -53.85 36.02
N GLU A 150 -9.80 -54.02 35.29
CA GLU A 150 -9.64 -55.03 34.24
C GLU A 150 -9.65 -56.46 34.81
N ARG A 151 -10.39 -57.38 34.16
CA ARG A 151 -9.92 -58.74 33.76
C ARG A 151 -11.01 -59.54 33.01
N ASN A 152 -10.57 -60.10 31.89
CA ASN A 152 -11.11 -61.18 31.04
C ASN A 152 -12.32 -62.01 31.52
N LEU A 153 -13.38 -62.10 30.71
CA LEU A 153 -13.92 -63.34 30.10
C LEU A 153 -15.28 -63.11 29.37
N LYS A 154 -15.30 -63.54 28.10
CA LYS A 154 -16.41 -64.15 27.32
C LYS A 154 -17.81 -63.50 27.31
N THR A 155 -18.13 -62.97 26.11
CA THR A 155 -19.43 -63.07 25.40
C THR A 155 -20.70 -62.80 26.20
N LYS A 156 -21.27 -61.59 26.01
CA LYS A 156 -22.70 -61.39 25.76
C LYS A 156 -22.92 -60.08 25.02
N LYS A 157 -23.38 -60.18 23.77
CA LYS A 157 -23.84 -59.07 22.93
C LYS A 157 -24.98 -58.33 23.65
N ALA A 158 -24.76 -57.08 24.05
CA ALA A 158 -25.85 -56.18 24.38
C ALA A 158 -26.51 -55.72 23.06
N LYS A 159 -27.77 -56.13 22.87
CA LYS A 159 -28.61 -55.76 21.72
C LYS A 159 -28.81 -54.25 21.68
N GLY A 160 -28.42 -53.61 20.58
CA GLY A 160 -28.80 -52.23 20.29
C GLY A 160 -30.32 -52.13 20.16
N LYS A 161 -30.94 -51.19 20.89
CA LYS A 161 -32.34 -50.81 20.69
C LYS A 161 -32.46 -50.18 19.29
N ALA A 162 -33.16 -50.87 18.40
CA ALA A 162 -33.46 -50.39 17.06
C ALA A 162 -34.40 -49.18 17.14
N ILE A 163 -33.99 -48.06 16.54
CA ILE A 163 -34.80 -46.83 16.44
C ILE A 163 -35.94 -47.11 15.46
N HIS A 164 -37.13 -47.40 15.98
CA HIS A 164 -38.30 -47.78 15.19
C HIS A 164 -39.19 -46.57 14.87
N THR A 165 -38.71 -45.61 14.09
CA THR A 165 -39.53 -44.77 13.19
C THR A 165 -38.61 -43.84 12.41
N HIS A 166 -38.87 -43.66 11.11
CA HIS A 166 -38.14 -42.74 10.23
C HIS A 166 -38.00 -41.35 10.87
N SER A 167 -39.08 -40.82 11.48
CA SER A 167 -39.07 -39.52 12.17
C SER A 167 -38.08 -39.41 13.35
N GLN A 168 -37.91 -40.47 14.15
CA GLN A 168 -36.98 -40.46 15.29
C GLN A 168 -35.52 -40.51 14.85
N ILE A 169 -35.23 -41.24 13.76
CA ILE A 169 -33.89 -41.27 13.14
C ILE A 169 -33.53 -39.87 12.62
N PHE A 170 -34.48 -39.17 11.96
CA PHE A 170 -34.24 -37.80 11.51
C PHE A 170 -34.04 -36.83 12.68
N LYS A 171 -34.89 -36.87 13.72
CA LYS A 171 -34.70 -36.01 14.91
C LYS A 171 -33.36 -36.25 15.59
N TYR A 172 -32.95 -37.51 15.73
CA TYR A 172 -31.65 -37.87 16.28
C TYR A 172 -30.49 -37.38 15.38
N ALA A 173 -30.59 -37.57 14.07
CA ALA A 173 -29.59 -37.09 13.12
C ALA A 173 -29.48 -35.55 13.09
N TYR A 174 -30.60 -34.83 13.16
CA TYR A 174 -30.61 -33.37 13.26
C TYR A 174 -29.98 -32.89 14.57
N ALA A 175 -30.31 -33.50 15.70
CA ALA A 175 -29.71 -33.17 16.99
C ALA A 175 -28.19 -33.45 17.00
N GLN A 176 -27.75 -34.52 16.32
CA GLN A 176 -26.33 -34.84 16.20
C GLN A 176 -25.60 -33.87 15.26
N LEU A 177 -26.21 -33.46 14.14
CA LEU A 177 -25.70 -32.43 13.24
C LEU A 177 -25.62 -31.05 13.91
N GLU A 178 -26.60 -30.70 14.76
CA GLU A 178 -26.55 -29.46 15.53
C GLU A 178 -25.46 -29.49 16.59
N ARG A 179 -25.30 -30.62 17.31
CA ARG A 179 -24.18 -30.80 18.25
C ARG A 179 -22.83 -30.72 17.54
N GLU A 180 -22.70 -31.34 16.37
CA GLU A 180 -21.47 -31.29 15.57
C GLU A 180 -21.20 -29.88 15.04
N LYS A 181 -22.23 -29.16 14.56
CA LYS A 181 -22.12 -27.73 14.18
C LYS A 181 -21.76 -26.84 15.36
N ALA A 182 -22.33 -27.08 16.55
CA ALA A 182 -22.02 -26.34 17.76
C ALA A 182 -20.57 -26.60 18.21
N GLN A 183 -20.12 -27.86 18.15
CA GLN A 183 -18.72 -28.22 18.42
C GLN A 183 -17.77 -27.62 17.38
N GLN A 184 -18.12 -27.61 16.09
CA GLN A 184 -17.35 -26.95 15.04
C GLN A 184 -17.29 -25.44 15.24
N GLN A 185 -18.39 -24.80 15.63
CA GLN A 185 -18.40 -23.38 15.98
C GLN A 185 -17.51 -23.12 17.20
N GLN A 186 -17.59 -23.95 18.23
CA GLN A 186 -16.76 -23.82 19.43
C GLN A 186 -15.27 -24.04 19.11
N ASN A 187 -14.94 -25.02 18.28
CA ASN A 187 -13.57 -25.23 17.78
C ASN A 187 -13.09 -24.07 16.91
N ASN A 188 -13.94 -23.55 16.01
CA ASN A 188 -13.62 -22.36 15.22
C ASN A 188 -13.36 -21.15 16.11
N ASN A 189 -14.17 -20.95 17.15
CA ASN A 189 -14.00 -19.89 18.16
C ASN A 189 -12.70 -20.05 18.97
N LEU A 190 -12.20 -21.28 19.13
CA LEU A 190 -10.91 -21.57 19.76
C LEU A 190 -9.72 -21.32 18.81
N THR A 191 -9.93 -21.38 17.50
CA THR A 191 -8.87 -21.01 16.53
C THR A 191 -8.56 -19.52 16.60
N PHE A 192 -7.34 -19.17 16.23
CA PHE A 192 -6.88 -17.79 16.18
C PHE A 192 -7.76 -16.91 15.27
N SER A 193 -8.29 -17.47 14.17
CA SER A 193 -9.25 -16.79 13.27
C SER A 193 -10.59 -16.52 13.96
N GLY A 194 -11.11 -17.46 14.75
CA GLY A 194 -12.35 -17.25 15.52
C GLY A 194 -12.20 -16.22 16.64
N VAL A 195 -11.04 -16.18 17.31
CA VAL A 195 -10.76 -15.12 18.29
C VAL A 195 -10.73 -13.74 17.62
N ILE A 196 -10.14 -13.64 16.42
CA ILE A 196 -10.14 -12.41 15.63
C ILE A 196 -11.57 -12.01 15.27
N SER A 197 -12.38 -12.92 14.72
CA SER A 197 -13.75 -12.59 14.30
C SER A 197 -14.66 -12.15 15.47
N MET A 198 -14.43 -12.68 16.68
CA MET A 198 -15.09 -12.19 17.89
C MET A 198 -14.61 -10.81 18.31
N ALA A 199 -13.30 -10.56 18.20
CA ALA A 199 -12.69 -9.28 18.51
C ALA A 199 -13.08 -8.18 17.51
N THR A 200 -13.30 -8.52 16.24
CA THR A 200 -13.70 -7.57 15.19
C THR A 200 -15.11 -7.03 15.41
N ASN A 201 -16.03 -7.86 15.93
CA ASN A 201 -17.45 -7.52 16.04
C ASN A 201 -17.83 -6.66 17.26
N THR A 202 -16.89 -6.33 18.16
CA THR A 202 -17.24 -5.84 19.51
C THR A 202 -16.55 -4.52 19.91
N ASP A 203 -16.88 -3.44 19.18
CA ASP A 203 -16.52 -2.04 19.45
C ASP A 203 -15.19 -1.56 18.84
N TYR A 204 -15.27 -0.95 17.66
CA TYR A 204 -14.23 -0.06 17.13
C TYR A 204 -14.80 1.36 17.00
N LYS A 205 -13.94 2.36 17.25
CA LYS A 205 -14.19 3.77 16.89
C LYS A 205 -14.84 3.81 15.50
N LYS A 206 -16.03 4.41 15.40
CA LYS A 206 -16.70 4.62 14.10
C LYS A 206 -15.67 5.23 13.14
N ARG A 207 -15.38 4.51 12.06
CA ARG A 207 -14.51 5.02 10.99
C ARG A 207 -15.12 6.32 10.48
N LEU A 208 -14.25 7.29 10.12
CA LEU A 208 -14.74 8.50 9.48
C LEU A 208 -15.39 8.10 8.16
N VAL A 209 -16.64 8.48 8.00
CA VAL A 209 -17.42 8.13 6.82
C VAL A 209 -17.13 9.19 5.75
N ILE A 210 -16.77 8.75 4.54
CA ILE A 210 -16.41 9.63 3.43
C ILE A 210 -17.36 9.40 2.27
N GLU A 211 -18.16 10.43 1.97
CA GLU A 211 -18.89 10.61 0.72
C GLU A 211 -18.07 11.46 -0.24
N ILE A 212 -18.01 11.06 -1.51
CA ILE A 212 -17.42 11.88 -2.58
C ILE A 212 -18.51 12.27 -3.56
N GLY A 213 -18.77 13.56 -3.68
CA GLY A 213 -19.54 14.14 -4.79
C GLY A 213 -18.62 14.74 -5.84
N PHE A 214 -18.96 14.61 -7.11
CA PHE A 214 -18.27 15.29 -8.20
C PHE A 214 -19.28 15.93 -9.14
N THR A 215 -19.03 17.19 -9.49
CA THR A 215 -19.91 18.02 -10.32
C THR A 215 -19.11 18.64 -11.46
N ASP A 216 -19.62 18.50 -12.68
CA ASP A 216 -19.04 18.95 -13.94
C ASP A 216 -17.54 18.60 -14.08
N LEU A 217 -17.15 17.41 -13.62
CA LEU A 217 -15.75 17.00 -13.58
C LEU A 217 -15.23 16.77 -15.00
N THR A 218 -14.30 17.63 -15.42
CA THR A 218 -13.66 17.57 -16.74
C THR A 218 -12.15 17.50 -16.55
N VAL A 219 -11.51 16.55 -17.25
CA VAL A 219 -10.06 16.33 -17.13
C VAL A 219 -9.43 16.46 -18.51
N THR A 220 -8.52 17.42 -18.65
CA THR A 220 -7.83 17.71 -19.91
C THR A 220 -6.33 17.50 -19.79
N LEU A 221 -5.75 16.83 -20.78
CA LEU A 221 -4.31 16.63 -20.86
C LEU A 221 -3.62 17.93 -21.28
N LYS A 222 -2.67 18.45 -20.47
CA LYS A 222 -2.02 19.75 -20.71
C LYS A 222 -1.30 19.85 -22.06
N GLY A 223 -0.64 18.77 -22.51
CA GLY A 223 0.14 18.78 -23.76
C GLY A 223 -0.70 18.76 -25.02
N LYS A 224 -1.57 17.75 -25.17
CA LYS A 224 -2.37 17.56 -26.40
C LYS A 224 -3.72 18.28 -26.38
N LYS A 225 -4.04 19.03 -25.31
CA LYS A 225 -5.38 19.62 -25.02
C LYS A 225 -6.55 18.63 -25.21
N LYS A 226 -6.28 17.32 -25.09
CA LYS A 226 -7.29 16.28 -25.27
C LYS A 226 -8.09 16.12 -23.99
N HIS A 227 -9.41 16.23 -24.09
CA HIS A 227 -10.34 15.89 -23.01
C HIS A 227 -10.33 14.37 -22.79
N LEU A 228 -9.96 13.95 -21.58
CA LEU A 228 -9.97 12.56 -21.13
C LEU A 228 -11.28 12.21 -20.40
N LEU A 229 -11.88 13.19 -19.73
CA LEU A 229 -13.20 13.14 -19.09
C LEU A 229 -13.93 14.45 -19.39
N ARG A 230 -15.25 14.39 -19.56
CA ARG A 230 -16.08 15.54 -19.92
C ARG A 230 -17.35 15.56 -19.08
N SER A 231 -17.55 16.63 -18.31
CA SER A 231 -18.77 16.93 -17.54
C SER A 231 -19.32 15.74 -16.76
N VAL A 232 -18.44 15.04 -16.05
CA VAL A 232 -18.78 13.85 -15.27
C VAL A 232 -19.43 14.29 -13.95
N ASN A 233 -20.65 13.82 -13.70
CA ASN A 233 -21.44 14.12 -12.51
C ASN A 233 -21.78 12.83 -11.75
N GLY A 234 -21.75 12.87 -10.42
CA GLY A 234 -22.08 11.71 -9.60
C GLY A 234 -21.67 11.82 -8.14
N LYS A 235 -21.99 10.78 -7.38
CA LYS A 235 -21.74 10.66 -5.95
C LYS A 235 -21.41 9.22 -5.59
N ILE A 236 -20.38 9.03 -4.78
CA ILE A 236 -19.98 7.73 -4.25
C ILE A 236 -20.30 7.71 -2.77
N MET A 237 -21.30 6.93 -2.40
CA MET A 237 -21.82 6.88 -1.03
C MET A 237 -21.01 5.92 -0.16
N PRO A 238 -20.85 6.23 1.13
CA PRO A 238 -20.15 5.36 2.06
C PRO A 238 -20.84 4.03 2.30
N GLY A 239 -20.03 3.01 2.64
CA GLY A 239 -20.50 1.66 2.94
C GLY A 239 -21.02 0.88 1.72
N ARG A 240 -20.79 1.41 0.51
CA ARG A 240 -21.16 0.79 -0.75
C ARG A 240 -19.93 0.44 -1.57
N ILE A 241 -20.09 -0.54 -2.45
CA ILE A 241 -19.12 -0.89 -3.48
C ILE A 241 -19.61 -0.35 -4.82
N THR A 242 -18.94 0.68 -5.31
CA THR A 242 -19.17 1.27 -6.63
C THR A 242 -18.19 0.68 -7.64
N SER A 243 -18.74 0.16 -8.73
CA SER A 243 -17.98 -0.37 -9.86
C SER A 243 -17.91 0.64 -10.99
N VAL A 244 -16.72 0.85 -11.55
CA VAL A 244 -16.49 1.70 -12.72
C VAL A 244 -16.21 0.79 -13.91
N MET A 245 -17.09 0.82 -14.91
CA MET A 245 -17.05 -0.02 -16.10
C MET A 245 -17.13 0.82 -17.37
N GLY A 246 -16.85 0.19 -18.52
CA GLY A 246 -16.86 0.84 -19.82
C GLY A 246 -15.78 0.27 -20.74
N PRO A 247 -15.81 0.63 -22.03
CA PRO A 247 -14.88 0.10 -23.01
C PRO A 247 -13.43 0.58 -22.77
N SER A 248 -12.51 -0.04 -23.49
CA SER A 248 -11.11 0.39 -23.46
C SER A 248 -10.96 1.84 -23.96
N GLY A 249 -10.21 2.65 -23.22
CA GLY A 249 -10.05 4.09 -23.53
C GLY A 249 -11.21 4.99 -23.11
N ALA A 250 -12.22 4.49 -22.37
CA ALA A 250 -13.33 5.30 -21.85
C ALA A 250 -12.95 6.27 -20.71
N GLY A 251 -11.72 6.18 -20.17
CA GLY A 251 -11.27 7.05 -19.07
C GLY A 251 -11.54 6.51 -17.66
N LYS A 252 -11.80 5.20 -17.48
CA LYS A 252 -12.04 4.55 -16.17
C LYS A 252 -10.93 4.84 -15.14
N THR A 253 -9.68 4.51 -15.48
CA THR A 253 -8.51 4.79 -14.63
C THR A 253 -8.27 6.29 -14.46
N THR A 254 -8.62 7.10 -15.46
CA THR A 254 -8.54 8.57 -15.37
C THR A 254 -9.53 9.11 -14.34
N LEU A 255 -10.77 8.60 -14.31
CA LEU A 255 -11.79 8.99 -13.33
C LEU A 255 -11.33 8.61 -11.92
N LEU A 256 -10.89 7.36 -11.73
CA LEU A 256 -10.36 6.89 -10.46
C LEU A 256 -9.17 7.75 -9.97
N SER A 257 -8.26 8.09 -10.88
CA SER A 257 -7.09 8.92 -10.57
C SER A 257 -7.47 10.37 -10.26
N ALA A 258 -8.50 10.92 -10.91
CA ALA A 258 -9.01 12.27 -10.66
C ALA A 258 -9.65 12.36 -9.27
N LEU A 259 -10.52 11.40 -8.94
CA LEU A 259 -11.16 11.30 -7.63
C LEU A 259 -10.14 11.06 -6.51
N ALA A 260 -9.07 10.32 -6.77
CA ALA A 260 -7.96 10.13 -5.82
C ALA A 260 -6.98 11.33 -5.74
N GLY A 261 -7.15 12.38 -6.57
CA GLY A 261 -6.28 13.55 -6.60
C GLY A 261 -4.86 13.27 -7.13
N LYS A 262 -4.74 12.24 -7.97
CA LYS A 262 -3.48 11.71 -8.56
C LYS A 262 -3.29 12.03 -10.05
N THR A 263 -4.12 12.90 -10.63
CA THR A 263 -3.98 13.36 -12.01
C THR A 263 -2.78 14.29 -12.18
N VAL A 264 -1.63 13.71 -12.52
CA VAL A 264 -0.39 14.46 -12.80
C VAL A 264 -0.36 14.88 -14.27
N GLY A 265 -0.08 16.17 -14.54
CA GLY A 265 0.01 16.70 -15.91
C GLY A 265 -1.33 16.92 -16.62
N CYS A 266 -2.44 16.93 -15.87
CA CYS A 266 -3.77 17.25 -16.37
C CYS A 266 -4.31 18.49 -15.65
N THR A 267 -5.13 19.29 -16.34
CA THR A 267 -5.97 20.30 -15.69
C THR A 267 -7.32 19.69 -15.39
N ILE A 268 -7.79 19.86 -14.16
CA ILE A 268 -9.12 19.46 -13.72
C ILE A 268 -9.97 20.72 -13.66
N SER A 269 -11.14 20.70 -14.29
CA SER A 269 -12.22 21.66 -14.09
C SER A 269 -13.46 20.97 -13.50
N GLY A 270 -14.36 21.76 -12.92
CA GLY A 270 -15.45 21.27 -12.07
C GLY A 270 -15.08 21.24 -10.60
N SER A 271 -15.91 20.60 -9.77
CA SER A 271 -15.67 20.51 -8.32
C SER A 271 -15.81 19.09 -7.79
N ILE A 272 -14.89 18.71 -6.89
CA ILE A 272 -14.95 17.48 -6.10
C ILE A 272 -15.26 17.90 -4.66
N LEU A 273 -16.32 17.33 -4.10
CA LEU A 273 -16.84 17.61 -2.77
C LEU A 273 -16.64 16.37 -1.90
N ILE A 274 -16.08 16.55 -0.71
CA ILE A 274 -15.91 15.52 0.30
C ILE A 274 -16.88 15.84 1.43
N ASN A 275 -17.84 14.95 1.71
CA ASN A 275 -18.91 15.20 2.69
C ASN A 275 -19.59 16.58 2.49
N GLY A 276 -19.82 16.97 1.24
CA GLY A 276 -20.43 18.25 0.87
C GLY A 276 -19.51 19.48 0.87
N LYS A 277 -18.22 19.33 1.24
CA LYS A 277 -17.24 20.43 1.29
C LYS A 277 -16.24 20.36 0.16
N SER A 278 -15.87 21.51 -0.42
CA SER A 278 -14.81 21.58 -1.44
C SER A 278 -13.43 21.54 -0.78
N GLU A 279 -12.98 20.33 -0.46
CA GLU A 279 -11.67 20.09 0.17
C GLU A 279 -10.83 19.15 -0.71
N PRO A 280 -9.51 19.37 -0.81
CA PRO A 280 -8.66 18.49 -1.59
C PRO A 280 -8.55 17.12 -0.92
N ILE A 281 -8.82 16.05 -1.68
CA ILE A 281 -8.72 14.65 -1.22
C ILE A 281 -7.35 14.29 -0.60
N ARG A 282 -6.31 15.05 -0.94
CA ARG A 282 -4.96 14.94 -0.36
C ARG A 282 -4.92 15.18 1.14
N SER A 283 -5.81 16.03 1.67
CA SER A 283 -5.96 16.26 3.11
C SER A 283 -6.38 15.00 3.87
N TYR A 284 -6.91 13.99 3.17
CA TYR A 284 -7.38 12.72 3.72
C TYR A 284 -6.46 11.54 3.39
N ARG A 285 -5.24 11.77 2.86
CA ARG A 285 -4.30 10.72 2.41
C ARG A 285 -4.03 9.62 3.45
N LYS A 286 -4.10 9.93 4.74
CA LYS A 286 -3.90 8.96 5.84
C LYS A 286 -5.05 7.97 6.05
N ILE A 287 -6.21 8.22 5.44
CA ILE A 287 -7.40 7.38 5.52
C ILE A 287 -7.95 6.99 4.14
N VAL A 288 -7.32 7.43 3.05
CA VAL A 288 -7.66 7.06 1.66
C VAL A 288 -6.64 6.07 1.11
N GLY A 289 -7.09 4.87 0.76
CA GLY A 289 -6.29 3.83 0.12
C GLY A 289 -6.39 3.89 -1.40
N PHE A 290 -5.30 3.61 -2.10
CA PHE A 290 -5.29 3.51 -3.55
C PHE A 290 -4.43 2.34 -4.01
N VAL A 291 -5.05 1.36 -4.66
CA VAL A 291 -4.39 0.20 -5.23
C VAL A 291 -4.22 0.43 -6.74
N PRO A 292 -2.99 0.61 -7.24
CA PRO A 292 -2.73 0.77 -8.66
C PRO A 292 -2.94 -0.55 -9.42
N GLN A 293 -3.09 -0.46 -10.75
CA GLN A 293 -3.20 -1.60 -11.65
C GLN A 293 -1.97 -2.53 -11.52
N ASP A 294 -0.77 -1.95 -11.46
CA ASP A 294 0.49 -2.68 -11.29
C ASP A 294 0.69 -3.21 -9.86
N ASP A 295 1.12 -4.46 -9.75
CA ASP A 295 1.38 -5.13 -8.47
C ASP A 295 2.74 -4.78 -7.87
N ILE A 296 2.88 -3.54 -7.39
CA ILE A 296 4.13 -3.02 -6.83
C ILE A 296 4.31 -3.50 -5.38
N VAL A 297 4.91 -4.67 -5.16
CA VAL A 297 5.18 -5.25 -3.83
C VAL A 297 6.68 -5.59 -3.69
N HIS A 298 7.23 -5.57 -2.48
CA HIS A 298 8.62 -5.98 -2.27
C HIS A 298 8.78 -7.50 -2.39
N GLY A 299 9.42 -7.94 -3.47
CA GLY A 299 9.66 -9.36 -3.76
C GLY A 299 10.59 -10.08 -2.79
N ASN A 300 11.56 -9.35 -2.22
CA ASN A 300 12.56 -9.89 -1.28
C ASN A 300 12.01 -10.03 0.16
N LEU A 301 10.74 -9.68 0.39
CA LEU A 301 10.06 -9.77 1.67
C LEU A 301 8.96 -10.84 1.62
N THR A 302 8.63 -11.41 2.78
CA THR A 302 7.48 -12.31 2.88
C THR A 302 6.17 -11.54 2.81
N VAL A 303 5.07 -12.24 2.54
CA VAL A 303 3.73 -11.64 2.55
C VAL A 303 3.45 -10.94 3.88
N GLU A 304 3.70 -11.64 4.99
CA GLU A 304 3.50 -11.10 6.34
C GLU A 304 4.39 -9.86 6.59
N GLU A 305 5.65 -9.88 6.15
CA GLU A 305 6.57 -8.75 6.34
C GLU A 305 6.14 -7.48 5.61
N ASN A 306 5.63 -7.65 4.38
CA ASN A 306 5.09 -6.55 3.58
C ASN A 306 3.90 -5.88 4.28
N LEU A 307 2.94 -6.68 4.74
CA LEU A 307 1.75 -6.20 5.44
C LEU A 307 2.12 -5.54 6.78
N TRP A 308 3.01 -6.15 7.56
CA TRP A 308 3.49 -5.58 8.83
C TRP A 308 4.22 -4.25 8.64
N PHE A 309 5.00 -4.11 7.58
CA PHE A 309 5.68 -2.86 7.29
C PHE A 309 4.66 -1.75 7.02
N SER A 310 3.67 -2.01 6.16
CA SER A 310 2.57 -1.05 5.89
C SER A 310 1.81 -0.71 7.19
N ALA A 311 1.47 -1.72 7.99
CA ALA A 311 0.78 -1.55 9.28
C ALA A 311 1.54 -0.60 10.22
N ARG A 312 2.84 -0.83 10.39
CA ARG A 312 3.67 -0.07 11.33
C ARG A 312 3.84 1.38 10.94
N CYS A 313 3.81 1.69 9.65
CA CYS A 313 3.99 3.05 9.13
C CYS A 313 2.68 3.84 9.04
N ARG A 314 1.54 3.16 8.84
CA ARG A 314 0.26 3.83 8.50
C ARG A 314 -0.84 3.71 9.56
N LEU A 315 -0.82 2.68 10.43
CA LEU A 315 -1.75 2.60 11.55
C LEU A 315 -1.50 3.72 12.56
N SER A 316 -2.53 4.06 13.36
CA SER A 316 -2.38 5.10 14.39
C SER A 316 -1.23 4.77 15.34
N ALA A 317 -0.48 5.79 15.74
CA ALA A 317 0.59 5.67 16.71
C ALA A 317 0.06 5.16 18.07
N ASP A 318 -1.15 5.60 18.44
CA ASP A 318 -1.81 5.33 19.73
C ASP A 318 -2.30 3.88 19.89
N LEU A 319 -2.40 3.12 18.79
CA LEU A 319 -2.83 1.72 18.83
C LEU A 319 -1.80 0.85 19.56
N GLN A 320 -2.28 0.01 20.49
CA GLN A 320 -1.43 -0.96 21.16
C GLN A 320 -0.87 -1.97 20.16
N LYS A 321 0.29 -2.53 20.46
CA LYS A 321 0.95 -3.51 19.58
C LYS A 321 0.05 -4.72 19.31
N GLN A 322 -0.74 -5.16 20.28
CA GLN A 322 -1.64 -6.31 20.15
C GLN A 322 -2.77 -6.04 19.15
N ASP A 323 -3.37 -4.85 19.19
CA ASP A 323 -4.41 -4.45 18.24
C ASP A 323 -3.84 -4.38 16.81
N LYS A 324 -2.61 -3.90 16.66
CA LYS A 324 -1.89 -3.93 15.36
C LYS A 324 -1.69 -5.36 14.85
N VAL A 325 -1.40 -6.33 15.72
CA VAL A 325 -1.31 -7.75 15.34
C VAL A 325 -2.66 -8.23 14.82
N LEU A 326 -3.76 -7.94 15.54
CA LEU A 326 -5.10 -8.37 15.15
C LEU A 326 -5.52 -7.82 13.79
N ILE A 327 -5.25 -6.54 13.52
CA ILE A 327 -5.58 -5.93 12.22
C ILE A 327 -4.84 -6.64 11.09
N VAL A 328 -3.53 -6.86 11.23
CA VAL A 328 -2.73 -7.54 10.19
C VAL A 328 -3.23 -8.96 9.95
N GLU A 329 -3.52 -9.70 11.02
CA GLU A 329 -3.98 -11.09 10.91
C GLU A 329 -5.39 -11.19 10.32
N ARG A 330 -6.28 -10.27 10.68
CA ARG A 330 -7.61 -10.14 10.07
C ARG A 330 -7.50 -9.98 8.56
N VAL A 331 -6.61 -9.09 8.09
CA VAL A 331 -6.41 -8.86 6.66
C VAL A 331 -5.82 -10.08 5.95
N ILE A 332 -4.84 -10.76 6.57
CA ILE A 332 -4.28 -12.01 6.01
C ILE A 332 -5.35 -13.08 5.87
N ASP A 333 -6.23 -13.22 6.87
CA ASP A 333 -7.30 -14.21 6.87
C ASP A 333 -8.39 -13.88 5.84
N PHE A 334 -8.86 -12.63 5.81
CA PHE A 334 -9.91 -12.18 4.89
C PHE A 334 -9.51 -12.28 3.42
N LEU A 335 -8.24 -12.03 3.12
CA LEU A 335 -7.72 -12.19 1.76
C LEU A 335 -7.34 -13.64 1.42
N GLY A 336 -7.49 -14.58 2.35
CA GLY A 336 -7.12 -15.98 2.14
C GLY A 336 -5.63 -16.18 1.88
N LEU A 337 -4.78 -15.45 2.60
CA LEU A 337 -3.31 -15.46 2.46
C LEU A 337 -2.60 -16.31 3.53
N GLN A 338 -3.34 -17.02 4.39
CA GLN A 338 -2.78 -17.80 5.50
C GLN A 338 -1.75 -18.85 5.05
N SER A 339 -2.03 -19.55 3.95
CA SER A 339 -1.13 -20.59 3.42
C SER A 339 0.21 -20.05 2.90
N VAL A 340 0.24 -18.79 2.47
CA VAL A 340 1.42 -18.15 1.84
C VAL A 340 2.04 -17.04 2.68
N ARG A 341 1.62 -16.89 3.94
CA ARG A 341 2.05 -15.80 4.84
C ARG A 341 3.57 -15.69 5.01
N GLY A 342 4.24 -16.84 5.14
CA GLY A 342 5.69 -16.96 5.36
C GLY A 342 6.48 -17.06 4.06
N SER A 343 5.78 -17.18 2.92
CA SER A 343 6.40 -17.30 1.62
C SER A 343 6.91 -15.94 1.14
N LEU A 344 8.06 -15.94 0.46
CA LEU A 344 8.56 -14.76 -0.24
C LEU A 344 7.62 -14.40 -1.39
N VAL A 345 7.37 -13.10 -1.57
CA VAL A 345 6.53 -12.63 -2.68
C VAL A 345 7.18 -12.95 -4.03
N GLY A 346 8.51 -12.90 -4.11
CA GLY A 346 9.27 -13.20 -5.32
C GLY A 346 9.48 -11.99 -6.21
N THR A 347 10.56 -12.04 -6.99
CA THR A 347 10.92 -11.05 -8.02
C THR A 347 10.75 -11.69 -9.40
N VAL A 348 11.00 -10.94 -10.47
CA VAL A 348 11.00 -11.51 -11.84
C VAL A 348 12.04 -12.64 -11.97
N GLU A 349 13.17 -12.51 -11.27
CA GLU A 349 14.28 -13.48 -11.29
C GLU A 349 14.07 -14.65 -10.32
N LYS A 350 13.43 -14.39 -9.17
CA LYS A 350 13.20 -15.40 -8.12
C LYS A 350 11.72 -15.69 -7.99
N ARG A 351 11.33 -16.92 -8.36
CA ARG A 351 9.96 -17.42 -8.19
C ARG A 351 9.50 -17.25 -6.73
N GLY A 352 8.28 -16.73 -6.56
CA GLY A 352 7.62 -16.59 -5.27
C GLY A 352 6.15 -17.03 -5.34
N ILE A 353 5.25 -16.22 -4.79
CA ILE A 353 3.80 -16.49 -4.77
C ILE A 353 3.17 -16.34 -6.17
N SER A 354 1.95 -16.85 -6.34
CA SER A 354 1.22 -16.71 -7.60
C SER A 354 0.83 -15.24 -7.88
N GLY A 355 0.63 -14.89 -9.16
CA GLY A 355 0.20 -13.54 -9.55
C GLY A 355 -1.09 -13.10 -8.84
N GLY A 356 -2.07 -14.00 -8.73
CA GLY A 356 -3.31 -13.70 -8.02
C GLY A 356 -3.17 -13.57 -6.52
N GLN A 357 -2.26 -14.32 -5.89
CA GLN A 357 -1.89 -14.10 -4.49
C GLN A 357 -1.20 -12.74 -4.32
N ARG A 358 -0.29 -12.37 -5.22
CA ARG A 358 0.38 -11.07 -5.23
C ARG A 358 -0.59 -9.91 -5.37
N LYS A 359 -1.60 -10.02 -6.23
CA LYS A 359 -2.69 -9.02 -6.37
C LYS A 359 -3.47 -8.85 -5.05
N ARG A 360 -3.77 -9.96 -4.36
CA ARG A 360 -4.40 -9.89 -3.03
C ARG A 360 -3.49 -9.24 -1.99
N VAL A 361 -2.18 -9.55 -1.99
CA VAL A 361 -1.20 -8.85 -1.12
C VAL A 361 -1.16 -7.36 -1.42
N ASN A 362 -1.21 -6.98 -2.70
CA ASN A 362 -1.26 -5.60 -3.17
C ASN A 362 -2.47 -4.84 -2.58
N VAL A 363 -3.66 -5.46 -2.58
CA VAL A 363 -4.86 -4.93 -1.90
C VAL A 363 -4.67 -4.89 -0.38
N GLY A 364 -4.10 -5.94 0.20
CA GLY A 364 -3.82 -6.04 1.63
C GLY A 364 -2.93 -4.92 2.18
N LEU A 365 -1.96 -4.44 1.39
CA LEU A 365 -1.10 -3.31 1.78
C LEU A 365 -1.89 -2.03 2.06
N GLU A 366 -2.99 -1.81 1.35
CA GLU A 366 -3.91 -0.68 1.55
C GLU A 366 -4.98 -0.97 2.61
N LEU A 367 -5.50 -2.20 2.68
CA LEU A 367 -6.50 -2.59 3.68
C LEU A 367 -5.98 -2.55 5.12
N VAL A 368 -4.71 -2.95 5.33
CA VAL A 368 -4.08 -2.98 6.66
C VAL A 368 -4.06 -1.60 7.34
N MET A 369 -4.15 -0.51 6.59
CA MET A 369 -4.22 0.81 7.19
C MET A 369 -5.63 1.19 7.68
N GLU A 370 -6.64 0.32 7.59
CA GLU A 370 -8.04 0.63 7.92
C GLU A 370 -8.52 1.90 7.19
N PRO A 371 -8.61 1.87 5.84
CA PRO A 371 -9.07 3.01 5.06
C PRO A 371 -10.55 3.32 5.30
N SER A 372 -10.92 4.59 5.21
CA SER A 372 -12.33 5.05 5.12
C SER A 372 -12.83 5.08 3.68
N LEU A 373 -11.91 5.24 2.73
CA LEU A 373 -12.17 5.26 1.30
C LEU A 373 -11.08 4.45 0.60
N LEU A 374 -11.46 3.55 -0.29
CA LEU A 374 -10.56 2.65 -1.00
C LEU A 374 -10.82 2.70 -2.50
N PHE A 375 -9.81 3.14 -3.25
CA PHE A 375 -9.79 3.09 -4.70
C PHE A 375 -8.99 1.87 -5.18
N LEU A 376 -9.56 1.10 -6.10
CA LEU A 376 -8.90 -0.08 -6.68
C LEU A 376 -8.94 -0.03 -8.21
N ASP A 377 -7.77 -0.08 -8.84
CA ASP A 377 -7.67 -0.09 -10.30
C ASP A 377 -7.47 -1.52 -10.80
N GLU A 378 -8.50 -2.09 -11.42
CA GLU A 378 -8.52 -3.47 -11.93
C GLU A 378 -8.01 -4.54 -10.93
N PRO A 379 -8.59 -4.64 -9.73
CA PRO A 379 -8.14 -5.58 -8.71
C PRO A 379 -8.45 -7.05 -9.05
N THR A 380 -9.36 -7.29 -9.99
CA THR A 380 -9.76 -8.64 -10.45
C THR A 380 -9.03 -9.11 -11.71
N SER A 381 -8.23 -8.24 -12.35
CA SER A 381 -7.47 -8.61 -13.55
C SER A 381 -6.39 -9.64 -13.21
N GLY A 382 -6.35 -10.73 -13.97
CA GLY A 382 -5.43 -11.85 -13.75
C GLY A 382 -5.80 -12.77 -12.58
N LEU A 383 -6.98 -12.61 -11.98
CA LEU A 383 -7.55 -13.56 -11.01
C LEU A 383 -8.50 -14.53 -11.69
N ASP A 384 -8.55 -15.76 -11.19
CA ASP A 384 -9.62 -16.69 -11.50
C ASP A 384 -10.94 -16.24 -10.86
N SER A 385 -12.07 -16.74 -11.35
CA SER A 385 -13.42 -16.36 -10.89
C SER A 385 -13.61 -16.60 -9.39
N SER A 386 -13.05 -17.68 -8.84
CA SER A 386 -13.20 -18.02 -7.43
C SER A 386 -12.39 -17.08 -6.53
N SER A 387 -11.15 -16.76 -6.91
CA SER A 387 -10.32 -15.77 -6.20
C SER A 387 -10.90 -14.36 -6.28
N SER A 388 -11.48 -13.98 -7.43
CA SER A 388 -12.16 -12.69 -7.60
C SER A 388 -13.35 -12.56 -6.67
N GLN A 389 -14.19 -13.60 -6.56
CA GLN A 389 -15.31 -13.62 -5.62
C GLN A 389 -14.85 -13.55 -4.16
N LEU A 390 -13.76 -14.26 -3.80
CA LEU A 390 -13.19 -14.20 -2.45
C LEU A 390 -12.72 -12.78 -2.11
N LEU A 391 -12.03 -12.12 -3.04
CA LEU A 391 -11.59 -10.73 -2.87
C LEU A 391 -12.79 -9.79 -2.69
N LEU A 392 -13.81 -9.92 -3.53
CA LEU A 392 -15.01 -9.08 -3.45
C LEU A 392 -15.81 -9.33 -2.17
N ARG A 393 -15.86 -10.57 -1.65
CA ARG A 393 -16.43 -10.87 -0.33
C ARG A 393 -15.65 -10.21 0.80
N ALA A 394 -14.32 -10.18 0.71
CA ALA A 394 -13.48 -9.47 1.70
C ALA A 394 -13.76 -7.96 1.67
N LEU A 395 -13.79 -7.35 0.48
CA LEU A 395 -14.11 -5.94 0.31
C LEU A 395 -15.54 -5.60 0.76
N ARG A 396 -16.49 -6.51 0.54
CA ARG A 396 -17.87 -6.38 1.03
C ARG A 396 -17.95 -6.30 2.55
N ARG A 397 -17.15 -7.07 3.28
CA ARG A 397 -17.08 -6.96 4.74
C ARG A 397 -16.57 -5.59 5.19
N GLU A 398 -15.55 -5.07 4.52
CA GLU A 398 -15.04 -3.72 4.81
C GLU A 398 -16.06 -2.63 4.46
N ALA A 399 -16.82 -2.79 3.36
CA ALA A 399 -17.91 -1.88 3.02
C ALA A 399 -19.00 -1.87 4.11
N LEU A 400 -19.38 -3.03 4.65
CA LEU A 400 -20.35 -3.11 5.76
C LEU A 400 -19.84 -2.43 7.05
N GLU A 401 -18.53 -2.33 7.24
CA GLU A 401 -17.91 -1.55 8.33
C GLU A 401 -17.90 -0.02 8.05
N GLY A 402 -18.48 0.42 6.93
CA GLY A 402 -18.62 1.83 6.56
C GLY A 402 -17.53 2.35 5.62
N VAL A 403 -16.69 1.47 5.05
CA VAL A 403 -15.69 1.87 4.05
C VAL A 403 -16.37 2.16 2.72
N ASN A 404 -16.02 3.28 2.11
CA ASN A 404 -16.42 3.60 0.75
C ASN A 404 -15.45 2.92 -0.24
N ILE A 405 -15.93 2.05 -1.14
CA ILE A 405 -15.07 1.31 -2.06
C ILE A 405 -15.45 1.64 -3.49
N CYS A 406 -14.48 2.17 -4.26
CA CYS A 406 -14.63 2.43 -5.69
C CYS A 406 -13.60 1.62 -6.46
N MET A 407 -14.04 0.76 -7.37
CA MET A 407 -13.14 -0.08 -8.15
C MET A 407 -13.42 -0.05 -9.64
N VAL A 408 -12.35 -0.03 -10.45
CA VAL A 408 -12.43 -0.22 -11.89
C VAL A 408 -12.45 -1.73 -12.17
N VAL A 409 -13.42 -2.19 -12.95
CA VAL A 409 -13.58 -3.62 -13.28
C VAL A 409 -13.70 -3.77 -14.78
N HIS A 410 -12.94 -4.70 -15.34
CA HIS A 410 -12.97 -5.05 -16.76
C HIS A 410 -13.68 -6.40 -16.92
N GLN A 411 -14.79 -6.44 -17.66
CA GLN A 411 -15.56 -7.65 -18.01
C GLN A 411 -15.83 -8.59 -16.83
N PRO A 412 -16.63 -8.17 -15.82
CA PRO A 412 -16.98 -9.05 -14.71
C PRO A 412 -17.97 -10.13 -15.13
N SER A 413 -17.85 -11.31 -14.53
CA SER A 413 -18.90 -12.33 -14.63
C SER A 413 -20.19 -11.85 -13.97
N TYR A 414 -21.34 -12.36 -14.42
CA TYR A 414 -22.65 -12.03 -13.87
C TYR A 414 -22.71 -12.14 -12.33
N THR A 415 -22.10 -13.20 -11.77
CA THR A 415 -22.04 -13.38 -10.32
C THR A 415 -21.28 -12.28 -9.60
N LEU A 416 -20.20 -11.75 -10.19
CA LEU A 416 -19.45 -10.62 -9.64
C LEU A 416 -20.21 -9.30 -9.83
N PHE A 417 -20.87 -9.14 -10.98
CA PHE A 417 -21.68 -7.95 -11.28
C PHE A 417 -22.78 -7.74 -10.22
N ASN A 418 -23.51 -8.80 -9.87
CA ASN A 418 -24.55 -8.77 -8.85
C ASN A 418 -24.04 -8.52 -7.41
N MET A 419 -22.73 -8.58 -7.20
CA MET A 419 -22.12 -8.25 -5.92
C MET A 419 -21.77 -6.77 -5.78
N PHE A 420 -21.99 -5.92 -6.79
CA PHE A 420 -21.79 -4.47 -6.67
C PHE A 420 -23.08 -3.76 -6.24
N ASP A 421 -22.95 -2.63 -5.55
CA ASP A 421 -24.12 -1.83 -5.15
C ASP A 421 -24.46 -0.79 -6.22
N ASP A 422 -23.43 -0.09 -6.71
CA ASP A 422 -23.56 0.96 -7.71
C ASP A 422 -22.65 0.70 -8.91
N LEU A 423 -23.08 1.21 -10.07
CA LEU A 423 -22.37 1.17 -11.34
C LEU A 423 -22.17 2.60 -11.86
N ILE A 424 -20.94 2.91 -12.25
CA ILE A 424 -20.58 4.06 -13.11
C ILE A 424 -20.16 3.47 -14.45
N LEU A 425 -20.99 3.66 -15.47
CA LEU A 425 -20.71 3.21 -16.83
C LEU A 425 -20.23 4.39 -17.67
N LEU A 426 -19.01 4.28 -18.19
CA LEU A 426 -18.38 5.30 -19.03
C LEU A 426 -18.38 4.88 -20.50
N ALA A 427 -18.59 5.84 -21.40
CA ALA A 427 -18.40 5.70 -22.84
C ALA A 427 -17.04 6.26 -23.29
N LYS A 428 -16.65 5.94 -24.54
CA LYS A 428 -15.48 6.57 -25.20
C LYS A 428 -15.62 8.09 -25.17
N GLY A 429 -14.51 8.78 -24.89
CA GLY A 429 -14.50 10.24 -24.70
C GLY A 429 -14.73 10.69 -23.25
N GLY A 430 -14.90 9.76 -22.31
CA GLY A 430 -14.97 10.08 -20.89
C GLY A 430 -16.30 10.70 -20.48
N LEU A 431 -17.38 10.19 -21.06
CA LEU A 431 -18.76 10.59 -20.81
C LEU A 431 -19.47 9.51 -20.00
N VAL A 432 -20.37 9.90 -19.10
CA VAL A 432 -21.17 8.97 -18.30
C VAL A 432 -22.43 8.57 -19.08
N VAL A 433 -22.72 7.27 -19.10
CA VAL A 433 -23.93 6.69 -19.70
C VAL A 433 -24.93 6.27 -18.63
N TYR A 434 -24.42 5.83 -17.49
CA TYR A 434 -25.23 5.45 -16.35
C TYR A 434 -24.45 5.65 -15.06
N HIS A 435 -25.13 6.16 -14.03
CA HIS A 435 -24.63 6.20 -12.67
C HIS A 435 -25.76 5.94 -11.68
N GLY A 436 -25.68 4.83 -10.95
CA GLY A 436 -26.70 4.47 -9.97
C GLY A 436 -26.64 3.00 -9.52
N PRO A 437 -27.68 2.51 -8.83
CA PRO A 437 -27.71 1.14 -8.32
C PRO A 437 -27.65 0.09 -9.44
N VAL A 438 -26.91 -0.99 -9.24
CA VAL A 438 -26.75 -2.08 -10.24
C VAL A 438 -28.10 -2.70 -10.62
N LYS A 439 -29.00 -2.87 -9.63
CA LYS A 439 -30.32 -3.48 -9.84
C LYS A 439 -31.23 -2.71 -10.81
N LYS A 440 -30.99 -1.41 -11.00
CA LYS A 440 -31.81 -0.52 -11.85
C LYS A 440 -31.20 -0.30 -13.24
N VAL A 441 -30.02 -0.87 -13.51
CA VAL A 441 -29.33 -0.70 -14.78
C VAL A 441 -30.16 -1.26 -15.92
N GLU A 442 -30.65 -2.49 -15.77
CA GLU A 442 -31.45 -3.17 -16.78
C GLU A 442 -32.76 -2.41 -17.04
N ASP A 443 -33.45 -1.94 -15.98
CA ASP A 443 -34.66 -1.12 -16.11
C ASP A 443 -34.41 0.18 -16.90
N TYR A 444 -33.28 0.86 -16.65
CA TYR A 444 -32.91 2.08 -17.35
C TYR A 444 -32.68 1.84 -18.84
N PHE A 445 -31.91 0.81 -19.19
CA PHE A 445 -31.65 0.47 -20.59
C PHE A 445 -32.90 -0.05 -21.30
N ALA A 446 -33.75 -0.82 -20.61
CA ALA A 446 -35.05 -1.24 -21.13
C ALA A 446 -35.97 -0.04 -21.43
N GLY A 447 -35.96 0.99 -20.58
CA GLY A 447 -36.65 2.26 -20.83
C GLY A 447 -36.19 3.02 -22.07
N LEU A 448 -34.97 2.74 -22.56
CA LEU A 448 -34.43 3.27 -23.82
C LEU A 448 -34.66 2.34 -25.02
N GLY A 449 -35.37 1.22 -24.84
CA GLY A 449 -35.58 0.19 -25.86
C GLY A 449 -34.41 -0.78 -26.03
N ILE A 450 -33.46 -0.81 -25.09
CA ILE A 450 -32.31 -1.71 -25.08
C ILE A 450 -32.59 -2.84 -24.09
N GLU A 451 -33.16 -3.94 -24.58
CA GLU A 451 -33.39 -5.15 -23.79
C GLU A 451 -32.19 -6.09 -23.86
N VAL A 452 -31.75 -6.60 -22.72
CA VAL A 452 -30.66 -7.58 -22.66
C VAL A 452 -31.20 -8.95 -23.07
N PRO A 453 -30.63 -9.62 -24.10
CA PRO A 453 -31.10 -10.94 -24.51
C PRO A 453 -30.93 -12.00 -23.40
N GLU A 454 -31.81 -12.99 -23.39
CA GLU A 454 -31.68 -14.13 -22.47
C GLU A 454 -30.32 -14.82 -22.64
N ARG A 455 -29.68 -15.15 -21.51
CA ARG A 455 -28.36 -15.83 -21.42
C ARG A 455 -27.14 -15.01 -21.86
N VAL A 456 -27.30 -13.70 -22.06
CA VAL A 456 -26.16 -12.78 -22.25
C VAL A 456 -25.83 -12.11 -20.92
N ASN A 457 -24.53 -11.91 -20.64
CA ASN A 457 -24.09 -11.21 -19.45
C ASN A 457 -24.36 -9.69 -19.63
N PRO A 458 -25.23 -9.06 -18.82
CA PRO A 458 -25.58 -7.65 -18.95
C PRO A 458 -24.39 -6.67 -19.04
N PRO A 459 -23.37 -6.73 -18.15
CA PRO A 459 -22.23 -5.81 -18.25
C PRO A 459 -21.46 -5.93 -19.56
N ASP A 460 -21.33 -7.14 -20.12
CA ASP A 460 -20.65 -7.33 -21.41
C ASP A 460 -21.51 -6.75 -22.55
N TYR A 461 -22.82 -7.00 -22.52
CA TYR A 461 -23.77 -6.45 -23.49
C TYR A 461 -23.75 -4.91 -23.52
N PHE A 462 -23.75 -4.26 -22.36
CA PHE A 462 -23.68 -2.79 -22.30
C PHE A 462 -22.34 -2.26 -22.82
N ILE A 463 -21.23 -2.95 -22.55
CA ILE A 463 -19.92 -2.56 -23.08
C ILE A 463 -19.88 -2.74 -24.60
N ASP A 464 -20.41 -3.84 -25.14
CA ASP A 464 -20.44 -4.13 -26.58
C ASP A 464 -21.27 -3.11 -27.37
N ILE A 465 -22.39 -2.64 -26.79
CA ILE A 465 -23.17 -1.53 -27.35
C ILE A 465 -22.33 -0.25 -27.38
N LEU A 466 -21.62 0.07 -26.31
CA LEU A 466 -20.78 1.28 -26.22
C LEU A 466 -19.54 1.21 -27.12
N GLU A 467 -19.08 0.01 -27.48
CA GLU A 467 -18.04 -0.17 -28.49
C GLU A 467 -18.57 -0.07 -29.93
N GLY A 468 -19.89 -0.23 -30.11
CA GLY A 468 -20.55 -0.28 -31.41
C GLY A 468 -20.49 -1.66 -32.07
N LEU A 469 -20.16 -2.71 -31.31
CA LEU A 469 -20.10 -4.09 -31.78
C LEU A 469 -21.50 -4.68 -31.94
N VAL A 470 -22.39 -4.33 -31.03
CA VAL A 470 -23.81 -4.72 -31.06
C VAL A 470 -24.65 -3.49 -31.34
N LYS A 471 -25.43 -3.53 -32.41
CA LYS A 471 -26.47 -2.53 -32.66
C LYS A 471 -27.73 -2.98 -31.93
N PRO A 472 -28.35 -2.12 -31.11
CA PRO A 472 -29.61 -2.45 -30.47
C PRO A 472 -30.68 -2.71 -31.54
N SER A 473 -31.69 -3.50 -31.19
CA SER A 473 -32.75 -3.95 -32.09
C SER A 473 -33.42 -2.78 -32.83
N ILE A 474 -33.88 -3.06 -34.06
CA ILE A 474 -34.42 -2.14 -35.09
C ILE A 474 -35.54 -1.19 -34.57
N SER A 475 -36.15 -1.46 -33.42
CA SER A 475 -37.16 -0.61 -32.77
C SER A 475 -36.60 0.61 -32.03
N SER A 476 -35.31 0.62 -31.69
CA SER A 476 -34.66 1.74 -31.00
C SER A 476 -33.80 2.52 -32.00
N ASN A 477 -34.27 3.70 -32.45
CA ASN A 477 -33.49 4.64 -33.28
C ASN A 477 -32.30 5.28 -32.51
N VAL A 478 -31.85 4.69 -31.41
CA VAL A 478 -30.87 5.27 -30.49
C VAL A 478 -29.46 4.84 -30.89
N ASN A 479 -28.63 5.80 -31.28
CA ASN A 479 -27.23 5.55 -31.57
C ASN A 479 -26.42 5.43 -30.26
N TYR A 480 -25.42 4.55 -30.20
CA TYR A 480 -24.58 4.40 -29.00
C TYR A 480 -23.83 5.70 -28.63
N LYS A 481 -23.60 6.59 -29.60
CA LYS A 481 -23.01 7.92 -29.40
C LYS A 481 -23.94 8.90 -28.66
N GLU A 482 -25.25 8.64 -28.68
CA GLU A 482 -26.27 9.50 -28.09
C GLU A 482 -26.61 9.11 -26.65
N LEU A 483 -26.29 7.87 -26.24
CA LEU A 483 -26.53 7.36 -24.89
C LEU A 483 -25.99 8.28 -23.77
N PRO A 484 -24.79 8.87 -23.87
CA PRO A 484 -24.33 9.79 -22.83
C PRO A 484 -25.13 11.10 -22.79
N VAL A 485 -25.65 11.57 -23.93
CA VAL A 485 -26.48 12.78 -24.00
C VAL A 485 -27.84 12.51 -23.38
N LEU A 486 -28.44 11.33 -23.67
CA LEU A 486 -29.69 10.89 -23.04
C LEU A 486 -29.57 10.80 -21.53
N TRP A 487 -28.44 10.29 -21.01
CA TRP A 487 -28.17 10.28 -19.57
C TRP A 487 -28.10 11.69 -18.95
N MET A 488 -27.47 12.64 -19.66
CA MET A 488 -27.42 14.03 -19.22
C MET A 488 -28.83 14.64 -19.16
N LEU A 489 -29.63 14.44 -20.21
CA LEU A 489 -31.01 14.95 -20.29
C LEU A 489 -31.92 14.33 -19.22
N HIS A 490 -31.84 13.01 -19.02
CA HIS A 490 -32.62 12.28 -18.02
C HIS A 490 -32.42 12.84 -16.60
N ASN A 491 -31.22 13.31 -16.27
CA ASN A 491 -30.89 13.85 -14.96
C ASN A 491 -30.86 15.39 -14.90
N GLY A 492 -31.18 16.09 -15.99
CA GLY A 492 -31.14 17.55 -16.07
C GLY A 492 -29.73 18.17 -16.00
N TYR A 493 -28.69 17.44 -16.43
CA TYR A 493 -27.31 17.96 -16.47
C TYR A 493 -27.07 18.83 -17.70
N SER A 494 -26.13 19.78 -17.58
CA SER A 494 -25.72 20.65 -18.70
C SER A 494 -25.01 19.86 -19.78
N VAL A 495 -25.55 19.89 -21.01
CA VAL A 495 -24.94 19.26 -22.18
C VAL A 495 -23.87 20.19 -22.77
N PRO A 496 -22.62 19.73 -22.96
CA PRO A 496 -21.58 20.52 -23.60
C PRO A 496 -21.98 21.04 -24.99
N PRO A 497 -21.56 22.26 -25.38
CA PRO A 497 -22.03 22.94 -26.60
C PRO A 497 -21.77 22.16 -27.89
N GLU A 498 -20.69 21.36 -27.95
CA GLU A 498 -20.38 20.49 -29.09
C GLU A 498 -21.43 19.40 -29.32
N MET A 499 -22.08 18.91 -28.26
CA MET A 499 -23.06 17.82 -28.30
C MET A 499 -24.52 18.31 -28.35
N GLN A 500 -24.75 19.62 -28.21
CA GLN A 500 -26.08 20.22 -28.28
C GLN A 500 -26.73 20.05 -29.67
N ARG A 501 -25.94 19.97 -30.75
CA ARG A 501 -26.47 19.68 -32.10
C ARG A 501 -27.10 18.29 -32.19
N SER A 502 -26.49 17.30 -31.55
CA SER A 502 -27.05 15.93 -31.45
C SER A 502 -28.26 15.89 -30.52
N ALA A 503 -28.26 16.67 -29.43
CA ALA A 503 -29.41 16.80 -28.52
C ALA A 503 -30.61 17.48 -29.21
N ALA A 504 -30.37 18.50 -30.04
CA ALA A 504 -31.41 19.20 -30.80
C ALA A 504 -32.05 18.29 -31.87
N ALA A 505 -31.27 17.43 -32.53
CA ALA A 505 -31.78 16.43 -33.48
C ALA A 505 -32.68 15.37 -32.81
N LEU A 506 -32.43 15.03 -31.53
CA LEU A 506 -33.25 14.10 -30.75
C LEU A 506 -34.59 14.71 -30.28
N ALA A 507 -34.64 16.02 -30.10
CA ALA A 507 -35.88 16.72 -29.71
C ALA A 507 -36.87 16.90 -30.89
N SER A 508 -36.45 16.60 -32.12
CA SER A 508 -37.25 16.76 -33.34
C SER A 508 -37.23 15.50 -34.22
N SER A 509 -38.27 14.66 -34.18
CA SER A 509 -38.52 13.61 -35.18
C SER A 509 -39.96 13.05 -35.01
N PRO A 510 -40.72 12.74 -36.09
CA PRO A 510 -40.22 12.13 -37.32
C PRO A 510 -40.65 12.84 -38.62
N VAL A 511 -39.68 13.18 -39.47
CA VAL A 511 -39.85 13.25 -40.92
C VAL A 511 -38.56 12.74 -41.57
N GLU A 512 -38.71 11.77 -42.47
CA GLU A 512 -37.66 11.24 -43.34
C GLU A 512 -36.91 12.35 -44.08
N LEU A 513 -35.60 12.17 -44.28
CA LEU A 513 -34.90 12.65 -45.48
C LEU A 513 -33.55 11.94 -45.60
N ASN A 514 -33.43 11.13 -46.66
CA ASN A 514 -32.15 10.82 -47.30
C ASN A 514 -31.48 12.13 -47.74
N ILE A 515 -30.14 12.21 -47.66
CA ILE A 515 -29.24 12.85 -48.64
C ILE A 515 -27.78 12.60 -48.21
N ASP A 516 -27.06 11.95 -49.13
CA ASP A 516 -25.65 12.06 -49.52
C ASP A 516 -24.51 12.15 -48.49
N THR A 517 -23.82 11.02 -48.38
CA THR A 517 -22.39 10.91 -48.11
C THR A 517 -21.57 11.64 -49.17
N GLN A 518 -21.16 12.90 -48.92
CA GLN A 518 -19.99 13.50 -49.54
C GLN A 518 -19.48 14.72 -48.74
N ALA A 519 -18.18 14.65 -48.38
CA ALA A 519 -17.29 15.74 -47.97
C ALA A 519 -17.63 16.54 -46.68
N ILE A 520 -16.75 16.41 -45.67
CA ILE A 520 -15.93 17.48 -45.06
C ILE A 520 -14.92 16.75 -44.16
N PHE A 521 -13.70 16.59 -44.66
CA PHE A 521 -12.54 16.12 -43.90
C PHE A 521 -11.36 17.06 -44.19
N ASP A 522 -11.60 18.37 -44.06
CA ASP A 522 -10.50 19.35 -44.00
C ASP A 522 -10.11 19.56 -42.54
N HIS A 523 -9.31 18.62 -42.04
CA HIS A 523 -8.43 18.93 -40.91
C HIS A 523 -7.18 19.57 -41.49
N VAL A 524 -7.07 20.88 -41.29
CA VAL A 524 -5.85 21.66 -41.42
C VAL A 524 -4.71 20.90 -40.72
N THR A 525 -3.82 20.32 -41.52
CA THR A 525 -2.50 19.88 -41.09
C THR A 525 -1.63 21.13 -40.92
N GLU A 526 -1.66 21.71 -39.73
CA GLU A 526 -0.53 22.54 -39.30
C GLU A 526 0.66 21.60 -39.10
N GLU A 527 1.60 21.63 -40.05
CA GLU A 527 2.94 21.08 -39.89
C GLU A 527 3.66 21.82 -38.76
N ASN A 528 3.43 21.38 -37.52
CA ASN A 528 4.23 21.81 -36.39
C ASN A 528 5.62 21.17 -36.52
N SER A 529 6.62 22.00 -36.74
CA SER A 529 8.03 21.58 -36.82
C SER A 529 8.43 20.64 -35.67
N PHE A 530 9.21 19.61 -35.97
CA PHE A 530 9.74 18.63 -34.99
C PHE A 530 10.42 19.29 -33.77
N ALA A 531 11.07 20.44 -33.97
CA ALA A 531 11.66 21.23 -32.90
C ALA A 531 10.62 21.90 -31.99
N GLY A 532 9.50 22.34 -32.56
CA GLY A 532 8.33 22.85 -31.84
C GLY A 532 7.66 21.77 -30.99
N GLU A 533 7.46 20.57 -31.53
CA GLU A 533 6.95 19.42 -30.77
C GLU A 533 7.89 19.03 -29.61
N MET A 534 9.21 18.96 -29.85
CA MET A 534 10.19 18.70 -28.79
C MET A 534 10.18 19.77 -27.70
N TRP A 535 10.06 21.05 -28.06
CA TRP A 535 10.01 22.14 -27.10
C TRP A 535 8.70 22.13 -26.30
N GLN A 536 7.59 21.81 -26.95
CA GLN A 536 6.28 21.67 -26.30
C GLN A 536 6.25 20.46 -25.35
N ASP A 537 6.84 19.34 -25.76
CA ASP A 537 7.05 18.16 -24.91
C ASP A 537 7.99 18.46 -23.74
N MET A 538 9.05 19.23 -23.96
CA MET A 538 9.96 19.65 -22.89
C MET A 538 9.25 20.58 -21.90
N LYS A 539 8.53 21.59 -22.40
CA LYS A 539 7.77 22.54 -21.57
C LYS A 539 6.68 21.83 -20.77
N THR A 540 5.92 20.94 -21.39
CA THR A 540 4.88 20.15 -20.69
C THR A 540 5.49 19.20 -19.68
N ASN A 541 6.66 18.61 -19.95
CA ASN A 541 7.37 17.78 -18.98
C ASN A 541 7.89 18.61 -17.79
N VAL A 542 8.41 19.83 -18.03
CA VAL A 542 8.82 20.77 -16.98
C VAL A 542 7.62 21.25 -16.16
N GLU A 543 6.50 21.58 -16.79
CA GLU A 543 5.25 21.94 -16.11
C GLU A 543 4.68 20.77 -15.30
N ARG A 544 4.73 19.56 -15.85
CA ARG A 544 4.38 18.33 -15.15
C ARG A 544 5.27 18.13 -13.92
N GLN A 545 6.57 18.34 -14.04
CA GLN A 545 7.49 18.30 -12.90
C GLN A 545 7.20 19.39 -11.89
N ARG A 546 6.89 20.60 -12.32
CA ARG A 546 6.47 21.69 -11.44
C ARG A 546 5.19 21.33 -10.68
N ASP A 547 4.19 20.74 -11.35
CA ASP A 547 2.97 20.27 -10.69
C ASP A 547 3.28 19.17 -9.68
N ILE A 548 4.18 18.23 -10.00
CA ILE A 548 4.61 17.16 -9.07
C ILE A 548 5.30 17.77 -7.85
N ILE A 549 6.20 18.74 -8.06
CA ILE A 549 6.92 19.43 -7.00
C ILE A 549 5.92 20.19 -6.12
N LEU A 550 5.04 20.99 -6.72
CA LEU A 550 3.99 21.69 -6.00
C LEU A 550 3.06 20.72 -5.27
N HIS A 551 2.70 19.59 -5.87
CA HIS A 551 1.86 18.55 -5.28
C HIS A 551 2.54 17.88 -4.06
N ASN A 552 3.84 17.59 -4.16
CA ASN A 552 4.62 16.96 -3.08
C ASN A 552 4.98 17.95 -1.97
N PHE A 553 5.20 19.23 -2.29
CA PHE A 553 5.69 20.25 -1.35
C PHE A 553 4.55 21.01 -0.65
N MET A 554 3.40 21.19 -1.30
CA MET A 554 2.22 21.80 -0.69
C MET A 554 1.62 20.81 0.31
N ARG A 555 2.07 20.95 1.56
CA ARG A 555 1.58 20.20 2.72
C ARG A 555 0.15 20.64 3.00
N SER A 556 -0.83 20.01 2.35
CA SER A 556 -2.25 20.21 2.68
C SER A 556 -2.43 19.92 4.17
N LYS A 557 -3.15 20.80 4.88
CA LYS A 557 -3.51 20.56 6.29
C LYS A 557 -4.22 19.21 6.37
N ASP A 558 -3.74 18.36 7.27
CA ASP A 558 -4.31 17.03 7.46
C ASP A 558 -5.67 17.15 8.17
N LEU A 559 -6.73 16.73 7.48
CA LEU A 559 -8.11 16.79 7.97
C LEU A 559 -8.61 15.42 8.45
N SER A 560 -7.76 14.39 8.37
CA SER A 560 -8.14 13.03 8.74
C SER A 560 -8.12 12.78 10.26
N HIS A 561 -7.67 13.76 11.06
CA HIS A 561 -7.44 13.68 12.51
C HIS A 561 -6.62 12.45 12.98
N ARG A 562 -5.86 11.79 12.07
CA ARG A 562 -5.15 10.55 12.36
C ARG A 562 -3.68 10.83 12.66
N ARG A 563 -3.23 10.47 13.86
CA ARG A 563 -1.83 10.55 14.26
C ARG A 563 -1.05 9.32 13.76
N THR A 564 -0.40 9.47 12.61
CA THR A 564 0.56 8.49 12.09
C THR A 564 1.88 8.55 12.87
N PRO A 565 2.67 7.46 12.89
CA PRO A 565 4.01 7.41 13.46
C PRO A 565 4.90 8.58 13.02
N ASN A 566 5.69 9.12 13.95
CA ASN A 566 6.69 10.14 13.67
C ASN A 566 7.79 9.63 12.73
N VAL A 567 8.47 10.55 12.03
CA VAL A 567 9.55 10.26 11.07
C VAL A 567 10.64 9.37 11.68
N LEU A 568 11.03 9.59 12.94
CA LEU A 568 12.03 8.77 13.64
C LEU A 568 11.56 7.31 13.84
N LEU A 569 10.28 7.12 14.16
CA LEU A 569 9.74 5.77 14.34
C LEU A 569 9.62 5.06 12.98
N GLN A 570 9.22 5.78 11.93
CA GLN A 570 9.25 5.28 10.56
C GLN A 570 10.67 4.90 10.12
N TYR A 571 11.67 5.73 10.41
CA TYR A 571 13.09 5.46 10.15
C TYR A 571 13.55 4.13 10.79
N LYS A 572 13.19 3.89 12.05
CA LYS A 572 13.48 2.62 12.74
C LYS A 572 12.84 1.42 12.01
N TYR A 573 11.60 1.56 11.52
CA TYR A 573 10.94 0.51 10.77
C TYR A 573 11.57 0.28 9.40
N PHE A 574 11.96 1.35 8.70
CA PHE A 574 12.70 1.27 7.44
C PHE A 574 14.04 0.56 7.62
N ILE A 575 14.84 0.92 8.63
CA ILE A 575 16.08 0.19 8.94
C ILE A 575 15.79 -1.30 9.11
N GLY A 576 14.80 -1.64 9.96
CA GLY A 576 14.45 -3.03 10.21
C GLY A 576 14.08 -3.80 8.94
N ARG A 577 13.41 -3.15 7.98
CA ARG A 577 13.06 -3.73 6.68
C ARG A 577 14.28 -3.86 5.78
N LEU A 578 15.02 -2.78 5.57
CA LEU A 578 16.14 -2.73 4.65
C LEU A 578 17.28 -3.65 5.12
N SER A 579 17.51 -3.78 6.43
CA SER A 579 18.47 -4.76 6.97
C SER A 579 18.10 -6.19 6.57
N LYS A 580 16.81 -6.54 6.56
CA LYS A 580 16.36 -7.86 6.10
C LYS A 580 16.57 -8.04 4.61
N GLN A 581 16.26 -7.03 3.81
CA GLN A 581 16.49 -7.07 2.36
C GLN A 581 17.98 -7.27 2.06
N ARG A 582 18.87 -6.52 2.73
CA ARG A 582 20.31 -6.67 2.59
C ARG A 582 20.83 -8.04 3.03
N LEU A 583 20.35 -8.56 4.16
CA LEU A 583 20.72 -9.91 4.63
C LEU A 583 20.31 -11.01 3.64
N ARG A 584 19.14 -10.89 3.01
CA ARG A 584 18.69 -11.83 1.96
C ARG A 584 19.44 -11.66 0.63
N GLU A 585 20.05 -10.49 0.42
CA GLU A 585 20.93 -10.19 -0.70
C GLU A 585 22.41 -10.39 -0.36
N ALA A 586 22.74 -11.02 0.78
CA ALA A 586 24.12 -11.20 1.24
C ALA A 586 25.01 -11.90 0.19
N LYS A 587 24.45 -12.79 -0.64
CA LYS A 587 25.17 -13.42 -1.76
C LYS A 587 25.71 -12.40 -2.76
N MET A 588 24.91 -11.40 -3.13
CA MET A 588 25.34 -10.35 -4.06
C MET A 588 26.41 -9.45 -3.41
N GLN A 589 26.26 -9.17 -2.11
CA GLN A 589 27.27 -8.40 -1.36
C GLN A 589 28.60 -9.15 -1.26
N ALA A 590 28.57 -10.47 -1.03
CA ALA A 590 29.77 -11.31 -1.01
C ALA A 590 30.51 -11.30 -2.35
N ILE A 591 29.78 -11.32 -3.47
CA ILE A 591 30.36 -11.19 -4.81
C ILE A 591 31.03 -9.81 -4.99
N ASP A 592 30.37 -8.73 -4.58
CA ASP A 592 30.94 -7.38 -4.66
C ASP A 592 32.24 -7.27 -3.83
N TYR A 593 32.30 -7.87 -2.63
CA TYR A 593 33.52 -7.92 -1.83
C TYR A 593 34.61 -8.78 -2.45
N LEU A 594 34.25 -9.93 -3.04
CA LEU A 594 35.20 -10.81 -3.74
C LEU A 594 35.84 -10.10 -4.94
N ILE A 595 35.04 -9.40 -5.75
CA ILE A 595 35.54 -8.61 -6.88
C ILE A 595 36.51 -7.54 -6.40
N LEU A 596 36.20 -6.86 -5.28
CA LEU A 596 37.04 -5.83 -4.72
C LEU A 596 38.38 -6.38 -4.17
N LEU A 597 38.34 -7.57 -3.57
CA LEU A 597 39.51 -8.30 -3.10
C LEU A 597 40.42 -8.71 -4.26
N VAL A 598 39.84 -9.26 -5.34
CA VAL A 598 40.58 -9.60 -6.57
C VAL A 598 41.17 -8.35 -7.21
N ALA A 599 40.42 -7.25 -7.29
CA ALA A 599 40.92 -5.98 -7.82
C ALA A 599 42.10 -5.43 -7.00
N GLY A 600 42.04 -5.54 -5.67
CA GLY A 600 43.14 -5.18 -4.77
C GLY A 600 44.40 -6.01 -5.01
N ALA A 601 44.24 -7.33 -5.21
CA ALA A 601 45.36 -8.24 -5.50
C ALA A 601 45.98 -7.99 -6.88
N CYS A 602 45.15 -7.84 -7.92
CA CYS A 602 45.61 -7.55 -9.28
C CYS A 602 46.37 -6.23 -9.35
N LEU A 603 45.78 -5.16 -8.82
CA LEU A 603 46.43 -3.85 -8.82
C LEU A 603 47.68 -3.84 -7.95
N GLY A 604 47.64 -4.41 -6.74
CA GLY A 604 48.80 -4.47 -5.86
C GLY A 604 49.99 -5.25 -6.46
N SER A 605 49.72 -6.27 -7.29
CA SER A 605 50.76 -7.01 -8.02
C SER A 605 51.33 -6.23 -9.22
N LEU A 606 50.48 -5.47 -9.92
CA LEU A 606 50.88 -4.68 -11.09
C LEU A 606 51.61 -3.39 -10.72
N THR A 607 51.31 -2.80 -9.56
CA THR A 607 51.87 -1.52 -9.13
C THR A 607 53.22 -1.72 -8.45
N LYS A 608 54.31 -1.50 -9.19
CA LYS A 608 55.64 -1.35 -8.58
C LYS A 608 55.76 0.05 -8.00
N VAL A 609 55.89 0.15 -6.67
CA VAL A 609 56.12 1.43 -5.98
C VAL A 609 57.50 1.95 -6.40
N ARG A 610 57.54 3.09 -7.11
CA ARG A 610 58.78 3.83 -7.35
C ARG A 610 58.91 4.91 -6.28
N ASP A 611 60.05 4.94 -5.60
CA ASP A 611 60.33 5.90 -4.53
C ASP A 611 60.37 7.36 -5.06
N GLU A 612 60.68 7.56 -6.34
CA GLU A 612 60.72 8.88 -7.00
C GLU A 612 59.35 9.53 -7.20
N SER A 613 58.30 8.72 -7.42
CA SER A 613 56.94 9.22 -7.68
C SER A 613 55.97 8.96 -6.54
N PHE A 614 56.49 8.59 -5.34
CA PHE A 614 55.70 8.29 -4.15
C PHE A 614 54.52 7.33 -4.39
N GLY A 615 54.62 6.46 -5.39
CA GLY A 615 53.54 5.54 -5.77
C GLY A 615 52.30 6.19 -6.42
N ALA A 616 52.36 7.45 -6.87
CA ALA A 616 51.24 8.17 -7.48
C ALA A 616 50.53 7.39 -8.61
N PRO A 617 51.22 6.72 -9.55
CA PRO A 617 50.56 5.92 -10.59
C PRO A 617 49.77 4.72 -10.02
N GLY A 618 50.20 4.15 -8.90
CA GLY A 618 49.46 3.08 -8.25
C GLY A 618 48.15 3.61 -7.64
N TYR A 619 48.23 4.74 -6.96
CA TYR A 619 47.06 5.38 -6.36
C TYR A 619 46.05 5.89 -7.40
N THR A 620 46.47 6.36 -8.58
CA THR A 620 45.52 6.73 -9.65
C THR A 620 44.73 5.51 -10.14
N HIS A 621 45.38 4.36 -10.33
CA HIS A 621 44.69 3.11 -10.68
C HIS A 621 43.74 2.65 -9.56
N THR A 622 44.16 2.76 -8.30
CA THR A 622 43.29 2.50 -7.13
C THR A 622 42.04 3.38 -7.13
N ILE A 623 42.20 4.69 -7.35
CA ILE A 623 41.07 5.64 -7.39
C ILE A 623 40.08 5.25 -8.48
N ILE A 624 40.55 4.90 -9.69
CA ILE A 624 39.69 4.49 -10.81
C ILE A 624 38.94 3.20 -10.47
N ALA A 625 39.66 2.15 -10.06
CA ALA A 625 39.07 0.83 -9.82
C ALA A 625 38.07 0.84 -8.66
N VAL A 626 38.45 1.44 -7.52
CA VAL A 626 37.56 1.52 -6.35
C VAL A 626 36.35 2.42 -6.66
N SER A 627 36.55 3.53 -7.38
CA SER A 627 35.44 4.40 -7.80
C SER A 627 34.43 3.66 -8.67
N LEU A 628 34.90 2.93 -9.68
CA LEU A 628 34.04 2.19 -10.62
C LEU A 628 33.24 1.11 -9.89
N LEU A 629 33.93 0.24 -9.14
CA LEU A 629 33.30 -0.88 -8.43
C LEU A 629 32.30 -0.39 -7.37
N CYS A 630 32.63 0.67 -6.64
CA CYS A 630 31.73 1.23 -5.63
C CYS A 630 30.53 1.94 -6.23
N LYS A 631 30.66 2.65 -7.38
CA LYS A 631 29.51 3.27 -8.07
C LYS A 631 28.54 2.21 -8.57
N ILE A 632 29.01 1.17 -9.24
CA ILE A 632 28.15 0.10 -9.77
C ILE A 632 27.33 -0.55 -8.65
N ALA A 633 27.95 -0.82 -7.50
CA ALA A 633 27.25 -1.34 -6.35
C ALA A 633 26.24 -0.33 -5.76
N ALA A 634 26.58 0.97 -5.71
CA ALA A 634 25.70 2.03 -5.22
C ALA A 634 24.48 2.28 -6.13
N LEU A 635 24.61 2.08 -7.45
CA LEU A 635 23.52 2.20 -8.40
C LEU A 635 22.34 1.27 -8.08
N ARG A 636 22.66 0.04 -7.66
CA ARG A 636 21.64 -0.97 -7.32
C ARG A 636 20.77 -0.53 -6.14
N THR A 637 21.31 0.31 -5.24
CA THR A 637 20.58 0.78 -4.05
C THR A 637 19.30 1.53 -4.42
N PHE A 638 19.35 2.59 -5.23
CA PHE A 638 18.15 3.38 -5.55
C PHE A 638 17.52 3.05 -6.90
N GLY A 639 18.19 2.27 -7.76
CA GLY A 639 17.70 1.95 -9.10
C GLY A 639 16.46 1.05 -9.13
N LEU A 640 16.47 -0.06 -8.38
CA LEU A 640 15.42 -1.08 -8.43
C LEU A 640 14.15 -0.71 -7.63
N ASP A 641 14.31 0.13 -6.60
CA ASP A 641 13.25 0.41 -5.62
C ASP A 641 12.42 1.66 -5.93
N LYS A 642 12.66 2.32 -7.09
CA LYS A 642 12.00 3.61 -7.41
C LYS A 642 10.48 3.48 -7.39
N LEU A 643 9.94 2.44 -8.02
CA LEU A 643 8.50 2.23 -8.13
C LEU A 643 7.86 2.00 -6.75
N GLN A 644 8.50 1.17 -5.91
CA GLN A 644 8.04 0.94 -4.54
C GLN A 644 8.10 2.22 -3.71
N TYR A 645 9.17 3.01 -3.82
CA TYR A 645 9.30 4.30 -3.15
C TYR A 645 8.16 5.25 -3.54
N TRP A 646 7.89 5.40 -4.84
CA TRP A 646 6.84 6.29 -5.33
C TRP A 646 5.47 5.87 -4.82
N ARG A 647 5.18 4.58 -4.80
CA ARG A 647 3.96 4.04 -4.21
C ARG A 647 3.88 4.33 -2.71
N GLU A 648 4.91 4.01 -1.94
CA GLU A 648 4.92 4.20 -0.48
C GLU A 648 4.80 5.66 -0.09
N SER A 649 5.53 6.53 -0.80
CA SER A 649 5.42 7.97 -0.64
C SER A 649 4.00 8.41 -1.00
N ALA A 650 3.44 7.96 -2.14
CA ALA A 650 2.06 8.24 -2.57
C ALA A 650 1.00 7.88 -1.52
N SER A 651 1.24 6.84 -0.72
CA SER A 651 0.38 6.37 0.38
C SER A 651 0.60 7.11 1.72
N GLY A 652 1.49 8.12 1.77
CA GLY A 652 1.68 8.99 2.93
C GLY A 652 2.85 8.62 3.85
N ILE A 653 3.73 7.72 3.42
CA ILE A 653 4.93 7.34 4.18
C ILE A 653 6.05 8.39 3.95
N SER A 654 6.86 8.68 4.97
CA SER A 654 7.88 9.72 4.90
C SER A 654 9.03 9.37 3.95
N SER A 655 9.26 10.23 2.95
CA SER A 655 10.39 10.12 2.02
C SER A 655 11.75 10.37 2.70
N ILE A 656 11.80 11.25 3.71
CA ILE A 656 13.03 11.53 4.48
C ILE A 656 13.44 10.27 5.25
N ALA A 657 12.49 9.63 5.95
CA ALA A 657 12.77 8.40 6.69
C ALA A 657 13.29 7.30 5.76
N HIS A 658 12.73 7.18 4.56
CA HIS A 658 13.19 6.22 3.55
C HIS A 658 14.64 6.48 3.11
N PHE A 659 14.96 7.71 2.70
CA PHE A 659 16.28 8.07 2.21
C PHE A 659 17.36 7.89 3.28
N VAL A 660 17.14 8.44 4.47
CA VAL A 660 18.12 8.39 5.57
C VAL A 660 18.33 6.95 6.05
N ALA A 661 17.26 6.13 6.13
CA ALA A 661 17.40 4.72 6.51
C ALA A 661 18.23 3.93 5.50
N LYS A 662 18.03 4.19 4.21
CA LYS A 662 18.77 3.53 3.14
C LYS A 662 20.24 3.93 3.13
N ASP A 663 20.49 5.23 3.24
CA ASP A 663 21.85 5.77 3.36
C ASP A 663 22.56 5.20 4.59
N THR A 664 21.90 5.12 5.76
CA THR A 664 22.48 4.54 6.99
C THR A 664 22.94 3.09 6.79
N ILE A 665 22.15 2.27 6.09
CA ILE A 665 22.50 0.86 5.85
C ILE A 665 23.63 0.74 4.83
N ASP A 666 23.65 1.62 3.83
CA ASP A 666 24.74 1.64 2.87
C ASP A 666 26.05 2.12 3.49
N HIS A 667 26.01 2.98 4.52
CA HIS A 667 27.20 3.40 5.25
C HIS A 667 27.99 2.22 5.81
N PHE A 668 27.30 1.17 6.31
CA PHE A 668 27.97 -0.06 6.76
C PHE A 668 28.84 -0.67 5.64
N ASN A 669 28.33 -0.69 4.42
CA ASN A 669 29.08 -1.15 3.26
C ASN A 669 30.19 -0.17 2.84
N THR A 670 29.99 1.14 3.01
CA THR A 670 31.03 2.14 2.71
C THR A 670 32.23 2.03 3.66
N VAL A 671 32.04 1.54 4.88
CA VAL A 671 33.11 1.32 5.87
C VAL A 671 33.89 0.03 5.56
N ILE A 672 33.19 -1.03 5.15
CA ILE A 672 33.80 -2.35 4.90
C ILE A 672 34.56 -2.41 3.57
N LYS A 673 34.01 -1.83 2.49
CA LYS A 673 34.63 -1.91 1.15
C LYS A 673 36.08 -1.41 1.12
N PRO A 674 36.42 -0.21 1.67
CA PRO A 674 37.79 0.25 1.75
C PRO A 674 38.72 -0.74 2.48
N ALA A 675 38.26 -1.30 3.60
CA ALA A 675 39.07 -2.26 4.37
C ALA A 675 39.37 -3.53 3.57
N VAL A 676 38.38 -4.06 2.85
CA VAL A 676 38.54 -5.26 2.01
C VAL A 676 39.55 -4.99 0.89
N TYR A 677 39.40 -3.89 0.17
CA TYR A 677 40.35 -3.53 -0.90
C TYR A 677 41.77 -3.35 -0.37
N LEU A 678 41.92 -2.55 0.68
CA LEU A 678 43.21 -2.16 1.22
C LEU A 678 43.97 -3.35 1.79
N SER A 679 43.26 -4.33 2.37
CA SER A 679 43.86 -5.55 2.92
C SER A 679 44.68 -6.33 1.89
N MET A 680 44.18 -6.46 0.66
CA MET A 680 44.92 -7.13 -0.42
C MET A 680 45.93 -6.22 -1.08
N PHE A 681 45.60 -4.95 -1.29
CA PHE A 681 46.53 -4.00 -1.89
C PHE A 681 47.82 -3.86 -1.07
N TYR A 682 47.73 -3.75 0.26
CA TYR A 682 48.90 -3.68 1.14
C TYR A 682 49.71 -4.97 1.17
N PHE A 683 49.05 -6.13 1.07
CA PHE A 683 49.72 -7.41 1.07
C PHE A 683 50.69 -7.56 -0.11
N PHE A 684 50.33 -7.07 -1.30
CA PHE A 684 51.18 -7.18 -2.49
C PHE A 684 52.09 -5.96 -2.73
N CYS A 685 51.59 -4.75 -2.47
CA CYS A 685 52.29 -3.52 -2.84
C CYS A 685 53.18 -2.95 -1.72
N ASN A 686 52.90 -3.30 -0.46
CA ASN A 686 53.57 -2.84 0.77
C ASN A 686 54.01 -1.35 0.74
N PRO A 687 53.08 -0.39 0.61
CA PRO A 687 53.43 1.03 0.59
C PRO A 687 53.97 1.48 1.97
N ARG A 688 54.82 2.53 1.98
CA ARG A 688 55.41 3.07 3.22
C ARG A 688 54.40 3.83 4.11
N SER A 689 53.26 4.25 3.57
CA SER A 689 52.19 4.91 4.32
C SER A 689 51.49 3.97 5.30
N SER A 690 51.02 4.51 6.42
CA SER A 690 50.21 3.75 7.39
C SER A 690 48.92 3.23 6.74
N PHE A 691 48.52 2.01 7.11
CA PHE A 691 47.23 1.44 6.72
C PHE A 691 46.06 2.35 7.15
N ALA A 692 46.16 2.99 8.32
CA ALA A 692 45.11 3.86 8.84
C ALA A 692 44.93 5.12 7.98
N ASP A 693 46.02 5.77 7.57
CA ASP A 693 45.98 7.01 6.79
C ASP A 693 45.36 6.76 5.41
N ASN A 694 45.81 5.69 4.73
CA ASN A 694 45.23 5.28 3.45
C ASN A 694 43.78 4.77 3.57
N TYR A 695 43.41 4.16 4.69
CA TYR A 695 42.02 3.76 4.96
C TYR A 695 41.09 4.98 5.08
N VAL A 696 41.51 6.03 5.79
CA VAL A 696 40.72 7.26 5.96
C VAL A 696 40.50 7.97 4.62
N VAL A 697 41.55 8.07 3.78
CA VAL A 697 41.43 8.63 2.43
C VAL A 697 40.47 7.81 1.58
N LEU A 698 40.60 6.48 1.59
CA LEU A 698 39.75 5.58 0.81
C LEU A 698 38.29 5.57 1.30
N LEU A 699 38.06 5.73 2.60
CA LEU A 699 36.73 5.88 3.19
C LEU A 699 36.04 7.15 2.70
N CYS A 700 36.73 8.29 2.71
CA CYS A 700 36.21 9.56 2.20
C CYS A 700 35.94 9.49 0.70
N LEU A 701 36.84 8.85 -0.07
CA LEU A 701 36.65 8.61 -1.49
C LEU A 701 35.39 7.77 -1.77
N VAL A 702 35.24 6.61 -1.11
CA VAL A 702 34.08 5.73 -1.29
C VAL A 702 32.79 6.43 -0.86
N TYR A 703 32.82 7.23 0.21
CA TYR A 703 31.69 8.06 0.63
C TYR A 703 31.26 9.05 -0.46
N CYS A 704 32.21 9.75 -1.09
CA CYS A 704 31.94 10.67 -2.20
C CYS A 704 31.37 9.94 -3.43
N VAL A 705 32.02 8.85 -3.83
CA VAL A 705 31.70 8.03 -5.00
C VAL A 705 30.29 7.43 -4.90
N THR A 706 29.91 6.94 -3.72
CA THR A 706 28.57 6.39 -3.48
C THR A 706 27.47 7.45 -3.55
N GLY A 707 27.70 8.66 -3.04
CA GLY A 707 26.76 9.78 -3.16
C GLY A 707 26.50 10.20 -4.62
N MET A 708 27.56 10.27 -5.44
CA MET A 708 27.41 10.46 -6.90
C MET A 708 26.67 9.29 -7.57
N GLY A 709 26.93 8.05 -7.14
CA GLY A 709 26.20 6.87 -7.62
C GLY A 709 24.70 6.99 -7.37
N TYR A 710 24.28 7.49 -6.21
CA TYR A 710 22.86 7.73 -5.91
C TYR A 710 22.25 8.79 -6.83
N THR A 711 23.01 9.85 -7.11
CA THR A 711 22.60 10.90 -8.03
C THR A 711 22.32 10.28 -9.42
N PHE A 712 23.26 9.54 -9.99
CA PHE A 712 23.03 8.89 -11.29
C PHE A 712 21.87 7.91 -11.25
N ALA A 713 21.77 7.10 -10.20
CA ALA A 713 20.70 6.13 -10.04
C ALA A 713 19.33 6.79 -10.06
N ILE A 714 19.17 8.00 -9.51
CA ILE A 714 17.89 8.70 -9.39
C ILE A 714 17.54 9.46 -10.68
N PHE A 715 18.47 10.25 -11.21
CA PHE A 715 18.24 11.13 -12.37
C PHE A 715 18.16 10.37 -13.70
N LEU A 716 18.90 9.26 -13.85
CA LEU A 716 19.02 8.51 -15.10
C LEU A 716 18.23 7.18 -15.04
N ALA A 717 17.92 6.65 -16.22
CA ALA A 717 17.42 5.28 -16.36
C ALA A 717 18.56 4.26 -16.10
N PRO A 718 18.25 2.99 -15.75
CA PRO A 718 19.26 2.02 -15.34
C PRO A 718 20.42 1.83 -16.33
N GLY A 719 20.13 1.78 -17.64
CA GLY A 719 21.15 1.63 -18.69
C GLY A 719 22.13 2.82 -18.77
N PRO A 720 21.65 4.05 -19.05
CA PRO A 720 22.50 5.24 -19.06
C PRO A 720 23.23 5.48 -17.73
N SER A 721 22.59 5.17 -16.60
CA SER A 721 23.18 5.31 -15.28
C SER A 721 24.42 4.42 -15.07
N GLN A 722 24.41 3.19 -15.61
CA GLN A 722 25.56 2.29 -15.57
C GLN A 722 26.71 2.82 -16.42
N LEU A 723 26.43 3.29 -17.64
CA LEU A 723 27.43 3.88 -18.53
C LEU A 723 28.10 5.11 -17.89
N CYS A 724 27.32 6.04 -17.34
CA CYS A 724 27.85 7.22 -16.64
C CYS A 724 28.69 6.83 -15.41
N SER A 725 28.31 5.76 -14.69
CA SER A 725 29.05 5.31 -13.52
C SER A 725 30.43 4.74 -13.84
N VAL A 726 30.62 4.21 -15.06
CA VAL A 726 31.91 3.72 -15.57
C VAL A 726 32.73 4.85 -16.19
N LEU A 727 32.10 5.67 -17.04
CA LEU A 727 32.78 6.71 -17.80
C LEU A 727 33.28 7.86 -16.91
N VAL A 728 32.44 8.33 -15.98
CA VAL A 728 32.73 9.51 -15.17
C VAL A 728 34.00 9.35 -14.31
N PRO A 729 34.22 8.25 -13.56
CA PRO A 729 35.49 8.04 -12.85
C PRO A 729 36.73 8.14 -13.74
N VAL A 730 36.69 7.52 -14.93
CA VAL A 730 37.83 7.47 -15.84
C VAL A 730 38.12 8.87 -16.39
N VAL A 731 37.10 9.56 -16.90
CA VAL A 731 37.25 10.92 -17.45
C VAL A 731 37.71 11.91 -16.38
N LEU A 732 37.10 11.90 -15.19
CA LEU A 732 37.49 12.82 -14.12
C LEU A 732 38.92 12.55 -13.62
N THR A 733 39.38 11.29 -13.62
CA THR A 733 40.77 10.97 -13.23
C THR A 733 41.77 11.40 -14.30
N LEU A 734 41.43 11.27 -15.59
CA LEU A 734 42.26 11.78 -16.69
C LEU A 734 42.37 13.31 -16.65
N VAL A 735 41.28 14.01 -16.36
CA VAL A 735 41.27 15.47 -16.18
C VAL A 735 42.09 15.86 -14.96
N ALA A 736 41.96 15.14 -13.84
CA ALA A 736 42.73 15.41 -12.62
C ALA A 736 44.23 15.18 -12.79
N SER A 737 44.64 14.25 -13.67
CA SER A 737 46.06 13.95 -13.91
C SER A 737 46.74 14.94 -14.85
N ARG A 738 46.01 15.85 -15.52
CA ARG A 738 46.58 16.87 -16.41
C ARG A 738 46.81 18.17 -15.63
N THR A 739 48.06 18.56 -15.47
CA THR A 739 48.48 19.83 -14.84
C THR A 739 48.49 21.01 -15.81
N ASP A 740 48.57 20.76 -17.11
CA ASP A 740 48.87 21.76 -18.14
C ASP A 740 47.61 22.17 -18.93
N GLY A 741 46.68 22.84 -18.26
CA GLY A 741 45.41 23.27 -18.84
C GLY A 741 45.11 24.77 -18.69
N GLY A 742 44.28 25.31 -19.60
CA GLY A 742 43.74 26.66 -19.50
C GLY A 742 42.89 26.88 -18.23
N LYS A 743 42.56 28.14 -17.91
CA LYS A 743 41.86 28.53 -16.67
C LYS A 743 40.59 27.70 -16.40
N PHE A 744 39.82 27.39 -17.44
CA PHE A 744 38.61 26.56 -17.33
C PHE A 744 38.91 25.12 -16.88
N LEU A 745 39.99 24.51 -17.40
CA LEU A 745 40.36 23.14 -17.04
C LEU A 745 40.86 23.05 -15.60
N LYS A 746 41.51 24.11 -15.09
CA LYS A 746 41.91 24.20 -13.68
C LYS A 746 40.70 24.27 -12.75
N ILE A 747 39.72 25.12 -13.05
CA ILE A 747 38.46 25.19 -12.29
C ILE A 747 37.72 23.84 -12.32
N LEU A 748 37.70 23.18 -13.48
CA LEU A 748 37.07 21.86 -13.61
C LEU A 748 37.81 20.80 -12.78
N ALA A 749 39.14 20.81 -12.79
CA ALA A 749 39.97 19.90 -12.00
C ALA A 749 39.83 20.15 -10.49
N ASP A 750 39.65 21.39 -10.04
CA ASP A 750 39.41 21.73 -8.64
C ASP A 750 38.05 21.21 -8.14
N LEU A 751 37.08 21.05 -9.04
CA LEU A 751 35.78 20.42 -8.74
C LEU A 751 35.84 18.88 -8.75
N CYS A 752 36.92 18.29 -9.27
CA CYS A 752 37.05 16.85 -9.47
C CYS A 752 37.53 16.13 -8.18
N TYR A 753 36.70 15.23 -7.64
CA TYR A 753 37.07 14.40 -6.49
C TYR A 753 38.35 13.54 -6.66
N PRO A 754 38.73 13.03 -7.86
CA PRO A 754 39.97 12.26 -8.00
C PRO A 754 41.23 13.08 -7.72
N LYS A 755 41.22 14.40 -7.96
CA LYS A 755 42.35 15.29 -7.68
C LYS A 755 42.67 15.31 -6.18
N TRP A 756 41.67 15.69 -5.38
CA TRP A 756 41.79 15.76 -3.92
C TRP A 756 42.11 14.39 -3.28
N ALA A 757 41.58 13.30 -3.85
CA ALA A 757 41.90 11.96 -3.39
C ALA A 757 43.35 11.57 -3.70
N LEU A 758 43.84 11.88 -4.91
CA LEU A 758 45.23 11.59 -5.30
C LEU A 758 46.23 12.39 -4.46
N GLU A 759 45.96 13.68 -4.27
CA GLU A 759 46.75 14.55 -3.41
C GLU A 759 46.82 14.02 -1.98
N ALA A 760 45.69 13.61 -1.39
CA ALA A 760 45.67 13.03 -0.05
C ALA A 760 46.45 11.70 0.07
N PHE A 761 46.38 10.81 -0.93
CA PHE A 761 47.16 9.58 -0.96
C PHE A 761 48.67 9.83 -1.07
N VAL A 762 49.05 10.79 -1.92
CA VAL A 762 50.45 11.16 -2.13
C VAL A 762 51.02 11.82 -0.88
N ILE A 763 50.30 12.75 -0.24
CA ILE A 763 50.73 13.40 1.00
C ILE A 763 50.91 12.38 2.13
N ALA A 764 49.95 11.46 2.31
CA ALA A 764 50.02 10.42 3.34
C ALA A 764 51.25 9.49 3.17
N ASN A 765 51.66 9.24 1.92
CA ASN A 765 52.87 8.47 1.65
C ASN A 765 54.14 9.32 1.80
N ALA A 766 54.12 10.57 1.33
CA ALA A 766 55.25 11.49 1.36
C ALA A 766 55.70 11.85 2.78
N GLU A 767 54.78 11.99 3.74
CA GLU A 767 55.09 12.32 5.14
C GLU A 767 56.09 11.32 5.76
N ARG A 768 56.01 10.06 5.38
CA ARG A 768 56.86 8.98 5.90
C ARG A 768 58.28 8.96 5.30
N TYR A 769 58.57 9.79 4.30
CA TYR A 769 59.92 9.95 3.75
C TYR A 769 60.67 11.03 4.54
N TYR A 770 61.65 10.60 5.34
CA TYR A 770 62.55 11.46 6.11
C TYR A 770 64.03 11.22 5.74
N GLY A 771 64.92 12.10 6.21
CA GLY A 771 66.37 11.98 5.96
C GLY A 771 66.77 12.37 4.53
N VAL A 772 67.55 11.52 3.85
CA VAL A 772 68.09 11.78 2.50
C VAL A 772 67.00 12.05 1.46
N TRP A 773 65.81 11.47 1.66
CA TRP A 773 64.66 11.64 0.77
C TRP A 773 63.89 12.95 0.98
N LEU A 774 64.27 13.78 1.96
CA LEU A 774 63.58 15.04 2.27
C LEU A 774 63.66 16.05 1.11
N ILE A 775 64.83 16.15 0.45
CA ILE A 775 65.04 17.06 -0.68
C ILE A 775 64.22 16.60 -1.88
N THR A 776 64.25 15.31 -2.18
CA THR A 776 63.44 14.69 -3.24
C THR A 776 61.94 14.87 -2.97
N ARG A 777 61.52 14.74 -1.72
CA ARG A 777 60.14 15.00 -1.27
C ARG A 777 59.70 16.44 -1.51
N CYS A 778 60.47 17.40 -1.04
CA CYS A 778 60.14 18.82 -1.23
C CYS A 778 60.15 19.19 -2.73
N GLY A 779 61.10 18.67 -3.52
CA GLY A 779 61.17 18.90 -4.96
C GLY A 779 59.97 18.33 -5.74
N ALA A 780 59.57 17.11 -5.44
CA ALA A 780 58.43 16.46 -6.11
C ALA A 780 57.05 16.97 -5.62
N LEU A 781 56.92 17.35 -4.35
CA LEU A 781 55.70 18.04 -3.87
C LEU A 781 55.56 19.44 -4.51
N MET A 782 56.67 20.17 -4.65
CA MET A 782 56.67 21.48 -5.30
C MET A 782 56.35 21.40 -6.79
N SER A 783 56.81 20.37 -7.50
CA SER A 783 56.49 20.19 -8.93
C SER A 783 55.03 19.80 -9.17
N TRP A 784 54.38 19.13 -8.22
CA TRP A 784 52.95 18.83 -8.28
C TRP A 784 52.06 19.90 -7.64
N GLY A 785 52.64 20.86 -6.92
CA GLY A 785 51.92 21.93 -6.23
C GLY A 785 51.16 21.46 -4.98
N TYR A 786 51.59 20.35 -4.35
CA TYR A 786 50.94 19.80 -3.16
C TYR A 786 51.61 20.29 -1.87
N SER A 787 50.79 20.62 -0.87
CA SER A 787 51.29 21.01 0.45
C SER A 787 51.01 19.93 1.51
N LEU A 788 51.94 19.73 2.45
CA LEU A 788 51.77 18.75 3.52
C LEU A 788 50.66 19.14 4.51
N HIS A 789 50.36 20.43 4.64
CA HIS A 789 49.35 20.94 5.58
C HIS A 789 47.92 20.74 5.09
N ASP A 790 47.73 20.53 3.78
CA ASP A 790 46.40 20.42 3.16
C ASP A 790 45.77 19.02 3.28
N TRP A 791 46.42 18.05 3.93
CA TRP A 791 45.88 16.69 4.05
C TRP A 791 44.47 16.66 4.66
N SER A 792 44.24 17.44 5.73
CA SER A 792 42.93 17.56 6.37
C SER A 792 41.91 18.28 5.48
N LEU A 793 42.35 19.29 4.72
CA LEU A 793 41.52 20.04 3.78
C LEU A 793 41.04 19.15 2.64
N CYS A 794 41.91 18.31 2.08
CA CYS A 794 41.56 17.33 1.04
C CYS A 794 40.45 16.37 1.52
N LEU A 795 40.55 15.87 2.75
CA LEU A 795 39.53 14.99 3.35
C LEU A 795 38.20 15.73 3.56
N CYS A 796 38.23 16.96 4.08
CA CYS A 796 37.04 17.78 4.26
C CYS A 796 36.32 18.05 2.93
N ILE A 797 37.05 18.38 1.87
CA ILE A 797 36.47 18.62 0.53
C ILE A 797 35.81 17.35 -0.01
N LEU A 798 36.45 16.18 0.11
CA LEU A 798 35.87 14.91 -0.32
C LEU A 798 34.55 14.59 0.41
N LEU A 799 34.50 14.85 1.72
CA LEU A 799 33.29 14.67 2.51
C LEU A 799 32.19 15.66 2.10
N LEU A 800 32.53 16.93 1.85
CA LEU A 800 31.58 17.95 1.39
C LEU A 800 30.98 17.61 0.02
N ILE A 801 31.78 17.12 -0.93
CA ILE A 801 31.29 16.65 -2.24
C ILE A 801 30.36 15.44 -2.05
N GLY A 802 30.71 14.52 -1.16
CA GLY A 802 29.88 13.37 -0.81
C GLY A 802 28.55 13.74 -0.14
N LEU A 803 28.54 14.75 0.71
CA LEU A 803 27.32 15.26 1.35
C LEU A 803 26.46 16.03 0.34
N GLY A 804 27.07 16.90 -0.46
CA GLY A 804 26.39 17.67 -1.50
C GLY A 804 25.71 16.77 -2.53
N SER A 805 26.39 15.73 -3.01
CA SER A 805 25.80 14.75 -3.93
C SER A 805 24.63 13.96 -3.32
N ARG A 806 24.64 13.65 -2.02
CA ARG A 806 23.49 13.03 -1.31
C ARG A 806 22.30 13.98 -1.18
N ILE A 807 22.56 15.25 -0.88
CA ILE A 807 21.51 16.28 -0.81
C ILE A 807 20.85 16.44 -2.19
N ILE A 808 21.66 16.53 -3.25
CA ILE A 808 21.18 16.58 -4.64
C ILE A 808 20.38 15.32 -4.98
N ALA A 809 20.86 14.13 -4.60
CA ALA A 809 20.14 12.88 -4.79
C ALA A 809 18.77 12.88 -4.07
N PHE A 810 18.70 13.39 -2.83
CA PHE A 810 17.46 13.51 -2.08
C PHE A 810 16.46 14.46 -2.75
N PHE A 811 16.89 15.65 -3.18
CA PHE A 811 16.04 16.57 -3.93
C PHE A 811 15.62 16.01 -5.29
N GLY A 812 16.52 15.29 -5.97
CA GLY A 812 16.22 14.57 -7.21
C GLY A 812 15.12 13.54 -7.01
N MET A 813 15.15 12.79 -5.89
CA MET A 813 14.14 11.79 -5.56
C MET A 813 12.77 12.42 -5.30
N LEU A 814 12.71 13.62 -4.72
CA LEU A 814 11.45 14.32 -4.49
C LEU A 814 10.86 14.92 -5.77
N SER A 815 11.72 15.30 -6.71
CA SER A 815 11.34 16.07 -7.90
C SER A 815 11.04 15.21 -9.13
N PHE A 816 11.79 14.11 -9.34
CA PHE A 816 11.71 13.32 -10.57
C PHE A 816 10.76 12.13 -10.47
N GLN A 817 9.45 12.33 -10.67
CA GLN A 817 8.55 11.23 -11.06
C GLN A 817 8.70 10.92 -12.55
N ARG A 818 9.74 10.17 -12.91
CA ARG A 818 9.75 9.47 -14.20
C ARG A 818 9.08 8.11 -14.02
N LYS A 819 8.05 7.86 -14.83
CA LYS A 819 7.52 6.51 -15.04
C LYS A 819 8.58 5.66 -15.74
#